data_AF-A0A2X0SGS4-F1
#
_entry.id   AF-A0A2X0SGS4-F1
#
_cell.length_a   1.000
_cell.length_b   1.000
_cell.length_c   1.000
_cell.angle_alpha   90.00
_cell.angle_beta   90.00
_cell.angle_gamma   90.00
#
_symmetry.space_group_name_H-M   'P 1'
#
loop_
_entity.id
_entity.type
_entity.pdbx_description
1 polymer ?
#
loop_
_entity_poly.entity_id
_entity_poly.type
_entity_poly.pdbx_seq_one_letter_code
_entity_poly.pdbx_strand_id
1 'polypeptide(L)'
;MFFRWSSVLVLITMAMLSRAEVSFQDDFDRADDNDIDALVNGMGGLAAPMTYGETDSAGSDAITRVFGNELKLADGPSASVVGLTSYNFTNAAILAEGGFSISMNITDNGTETDTDRWCGFGIGLSFSEMALLDLDFSGNNGPRGKYSGSTAGVADFFVGWSPAIGGSIQIFTSGTAGGVSHLVTAPAGGLLQTDFFFDEFTSGAEVLAVVYFDGAEISQTQLSWNGTMENFVALSSRQDGSGIAVDNLSIASPIGDRPIIDDRPVIDGADYFQVLVGSASNPLDILRNDEGDGLTLLSITMPTNGSAFVGGDSVVYTPNGDFSGLDGFRYTTVDGTSVTSSWEVVVDVREYPNFVLIYTDDQGWTSLSTMTDTNRLYSKSDYHLTPNIERLAAEGMRFSRAYSPAPNCSPSRYAVQTGKTCTHLGFTDIVNRNNDPTPNTGYLLISPGKHVTEIQSEETTIAELLKTISGAGYAAAHFGKWHLNGGGPGAHGYDAHNGATGNAEGSAGPDNVAVEDPKLIYSMARQSTAWMESTVGDRVPFHLQVSHYAVHSDIQFSQAAYDVYEGIPLGTRHSSRTYAAMVTDMDNGIGLVLEKIDELGIRNSTYVIYQADNGAPAKLSDNTPLRGHKPEQWEGGTRVPSFVRGPGIPTESQCDVPVMGIDILPTIWEWATGSVAGLPANIDGASWVETINRINAGNQPLPMIERPGEMVIYAPHYVVNTDPKDQRPRAVIHDGDYKLVVQFETGAIELYNLEDRIEEDNDISAIEVGRKWELWLRLRDYMKANNALYAFPDANNWPGSDGVQDADVDNDGLPDEWEASELLTFALDGTADTDQDGFTNAEEQANGTDPLMPESITIDRDLHPTNGTLRLSWFGVPGESFIVEKTTNLISGAWVADQIVYTDDGFDAEINLPTSTDKAFFRVKRRVLD
;
A
#
# COMPACT_ATOMS: atom_id res chain seq x y z
N MET A 1 33.59 25.14 24.32
CA MET A 1 34.92 24.60 24.65
C MET A 1 35.46 23.93 23.38
N PHE A 2 36.70 24.21 23.03
CA PHE A 2 37.26 24.15 21.68
C PHE A 2 37.64 22.73 21.16
N PHE A 3 37.64 22.63 19.82
CA PHE A 3 38.44 21.80 18.90
C PHE A 3 38.03 20.36 18.50
N ARG A 4 37.62 20.24 17.22
CA ARG A 4 37.86 19.13 16.28
C ARG A 4 39.36 18.77 16.20
N TRP A 5 39.72 17.57 15.73
CA TRP A 5 40.63 17.31 14.59
C TRP A 5 40.70 15.80 14.27
N SER A 6 40.94 15.53 12.99
CA SER A 6 40.64 14.31 12.26
C SER A 6 41.86 13.40 12.02
N SER A 7 41.59 12.09 11.90
CA SER A 7 42.04 11.15 10.84
C SER A 7 43.54 10.90 10.48
N VAL A 8 43.93 9.62 10.68
CA VAL A 8 44.59 8.66 9.73
C VAL A 8 46.10 8.79 9.37
N LEU A 9 46.87 7.74 9.70
CA LEU A 9 48.02 7.24 8.93
C LEU A 9 48.11 5.69 9.06
N VAL A 10 48.64 5.05 8.02
CA VAL A 10 48.37 3.71 7.47
C VAL A 10 49.62 2.78 7.44
N LEU A 11 49.40 1.46 7.66
CA LEU A 11 50.07 0.24 7.10
C LEU A 11 51.40 -0.42 7.63
N ILE A 12 51.29 -1.77 7.79
CA ILE A 12 52.21 -2.91 7.45
C ILE A 12 52.87 -3.79 8.57
N THR A 13 52.17 -4.90 8.86
CA THR A 13 52.52 -6.35 8.74
C THR A 13 53.68 -7.03 9.52
N MET A 14 53.31 -8.02 10.37
CA MET A 14 53.84 -9.42 10.52
C MET A 14 53.18 -10.02 11.79
N ALA A 15 52.18 -10.90 11.82
CA ALA A 15 51.86 -12.17 11.14
C ALA A 15 52.70 -13.39 11.59
N MET A 16 51.96 -14.48 11.92
CA MET A 16 52.33 -15.92 11.93
C MET A 16 52.97 -16.47 13.23
N LEU A 17 52.67 -17.66 13.78
CA LEU A 17 52.03 -18.95 13.40
C LEU A 17 51.75 -19.71 14.74
N SER A 18 51.01 -20.83 14.89
CA SER A 18 50.99 -22.06 14.10
C SER A 18 49.82 -23.00 14.48
N ARG A 19 49.33 -23.72 13.47
CA ARG A 19 48.67 -25.04 13.54
C ARG A 19 49.56 -26.08 14.25
N ALA A 20 48.96 -27.16 14.75
CA ALA A 20 49.57 -28.49 14.73
C ALA A 20 48.50 -29.60 14.69
N GLU A 21 48.44 -30.30 13.56
CA GLU A 21 48.15 -31.75 13.55
C GLU A 21 49.42 -32.47 14.04
N VAL A 22 49.26 -33.48 14.90
CA VAL A 22 50.21 -34.60 15.03
C VAL A 22 49.40 -35.87 15.36
N SER A 23 49.59 -36.90 14.55
CA SER A 23 49.08 -38.27 14.72
C SER A 23 49.88 -39.07 15.76
N PHE A 24 49.25 -40.08 16.34
CA PHE A 24 49.94 -41.29 16.82
C PHE A 24 49.29 -42.51 16.14
N GLN A 25 50.16 -43.41 15.68
CA GLN A 25 49.89 -44.65 14.96
C GLN A 25 50.58 -45.80 15.72
N ASP A 26 49.95 -46.98 15.71
CA ASP A 26 50.49 -48.33 16.00
C ASP A 26 50.89 -48.67 17.46
N ASP A 27 50.72 -49.90 18.00
CA ASP A 27 50.64 -51.24 17.38
C ASP A 27 50.22 -52.33 18.40
N PHE A 28 49.82 -53.51 17.89
CA PHE A 28 49.70 -54.86 18.48
C PHE A 28 48.94 -55.05 19.83
N ASP A 29 47.95 -55.93 19.96
CA ASP A 29 48.01 -57.35 19.58
C ASP A 29 46.62 -57.98 19.39
N ARG A 30 46.59 -59.02 18.54
CA ARG A 30 45.45 -59.91 18.30
C ARG A 30 45.15 -60.78 19.53
N ALA A 31 44.01 -61.45 19.39
CA ALA A 31 43.80 -62.86 19.69
C ALA A 31 43.24 -63.20 21.08
N ASP A 32 42.00 -63.63 21.01
CA ASP A 32 41.54 -64.91 21.55
C ASP A 32 41.24 -64.98 23.05
N ASP A 33 40.05 -65.55 23.28
CA ASP A 33 39.66 -66.41 24.39
C ASP A 33 39.93 -65.92 25.82
N ASN A 34 38.80 -65.85 26.53
CA ASN A 34 38.61 -66.46 27.85
C ASN A 34 39.85 -66.48 28.75
N ASP A 35 39.78 -65.69 29.81
CA ASP A 35 40.02 -66.19 31.17
C ASP A 35 39.77 -65.06 32.18
N ILE A 36 39.29 -65.26 33.40
CA ILE A 36 38.53 -66.33 34.05
C ILE A 36 38.23 -65.81 35.47
N ASP A 37 37.12 -66.26 36.03
CA ASP A 37 36.80 -66.52 37.44
C ASP A 37 36.95 -65.41 38.50
N ALA A 38 35.85 -64.98 39.13
CA ALA A 38 34.96 -65.69 40.06
C ALA A 38 35.48 -65.73 41.50
N LEU A 39 34.62 -65.33 42.43
CA LEU A 39 34.53 -65.93 43.76
C LEU A 39 33.14 -65.72 44.36
N VAL A 40 32.72 -66.75 45.09
CA VAL A 40 31.36 -67.24 45.31
C VAL A 40 31.06 -67.26 46.81
N ASN A 41 29.84 -66.89 47.25
CA ASN A 41 28.90 -67.74 48.01
C ASN A 41 27.72 -67.00 48.70
N GLY A 42 26.49 -67.41 48.33
CA GLY A 42 25.24 -67.45 49.13
C GLY A 42 24.28 -66.25 49.00
N MET A 43 23.01 -66.34 48.59
CA MET A 43 22.08 -67.47 48.41
C MET A 43 20.92 -67.11 47.45
N GLY A 44 20.53 -68.09 46.60
CA GLY A 44 19.21 -68.30 45.97
C GLY A 44 19.13 -67.88 44.49
N GLY A 45 19.15 -68.74 43.46
CA GLY A 45 18.97 -70.20 43.29
C GLY A 45 18.11 -70.42 42.03
N LEU A 46 18.71 -70.51 40.84
CA LEU A 46 18.97 -71.74 40.05
C LEU A 46 17.68 -72.53 39.72
N ALA A 47 17.34 -72.90 38.47
CA ALA A 47 18.19 -73.20 37.33
C ALA A 47 17.35 -73.18 36.04
N ALA A 48 17.94 -72.74 34.93
CA ALA A 48 17.55 -73.30 33.63
C ALA A 48 18.15 -74.71 33.50
N PRO A 49 17.50 -75.62 32.78
CA PRO A 49 18.18 -76.49 31.84
C PRO A 49 17.82 -76.08 30.40
N MET A 50 18.84 -76.09 29.56
CA MET A 50 18.75 -75.83 28.13
C MET A 50 17.94 -76.88 27.36
N THR A 51 17.30 -76.37 26.30
CA THR A 51 16.90 -76.91 25.00
C THR A 51 17.03 -78.41 24.72
N TYR A 52 16.03 -78.97 24.02
CA TYR A 52 16.20 -79.86 22.85
C TYR A 52 14.80 -80.10 22.25
N GLY A 53 14.53 -80.08 20.95
CA GLY A 53 15.29 -79.86 19.73
C GLY A 53 14.30 -80.00 18.58
N GLU A 54 14.61 -79.42 17.43
CA GLU A 54 14.05 -79.87 16.17
C GLU A 54 14.54 -81.29 15.87
N THR A 55 13.66 -82.12 15.32
CA THR A 55 13.82 -82.94 14.10
C THR A 55 12.66 -83.94 14.07
N ASP A 56 11.79 -83.86 13.06
CA ASP A 56 11.94 -84.46 11.73
C ASP A 56 11.54 -85.94 11.66
N SER A 57 11.08 -86.34 10.48
CA SER A 57 11.04 -87.71 9.97
C SER A 57 10.35 -88.84 10.77
N ALA A 58 9.28 -88.59 11.52
CA ALA A 58 8.24 -89.61 11.80
C ALA A 58 6.91 -88.99 12.26
N GLY A 59 5.94 -88.84 11.35
CA GLY A 59 4.64 -88.24 11.65
C GLY A 59 3.86 -88.94 12.78
N SER A 60 3.31 -88.14 13.69
CA SER A 60 2.05 -88.42 14.39
C SER A 60 1.38 -87.11 14.83
N ASP A 61 0.14 -86.93 14.40
CA ASP A 61 -0.76 -85.78 14.55
C ASP A 61 -1.15 -85.43 16.00
N ALA A 62 -1.47 -84.16 16.26
CA ALA A 62 -2.60 -83.81 17.13
C ALA A 62 -3.25 -82.48 16.73
N ILE A 63 -4.54 -82.59 16.46
CA ILE A 63 -5.45 -81.65 15.79
C ILE A 63 -6.26 -80.86 16.84
N THR A 64 -6.63 -79.61 16.53
CA THR A 64 -7.46 -78.66 17.32
C THR A 64 -8.86 -79.20 17.67
N ARG A 65 -9.59 -78.66 18.69
CA ARG A 65 -11.05 -78.29 18.62
C ARG A 65 -11.76 -77.76 19.90
N VAL A 66 -13.09 -77.53 19.76
CA VAL A 66 -14.06 -76.67 20.48
C VAL A 66 -15.23 -77.44 21.11
N PHE A 67 -15.93 -76.92 22.16
CA PHE A 67 -17.11 -77.55 22.78
C PHE A 67 -18.34 -76.62 23.09
N GLY A 68 -19.19 -76.35 22.09
CA GLY A 68 -20.42 -75.54 22.26
C GLY A 68 -20.13 -74.03 22.15
N ASN A 69 -20.86 -73.15 22.85
CA ASN A 69 -20.45 -71.73 22.93
C ASN A 69 -19.09 -71.55 23.67
N GLU A 70 -18.51 -72.63 24.21
CA GLU A 70 -17.15 -72.67 24.75
C GLU A 70 -16.26 -73.63 23.94
N LEU A 71 -15.22 -73.11 23.29
CA LEU A 71 -14.21 -73.93 22.61
C LEU A 71 -13.29 -74.61 23.65
N LYS A 72 -13.37 -75.93 23.89
CA LYS A 72 -12.46 -76.65 24.82
C LYS A 72 -11.86 -77.91 24.18
N LEU A 73 -10.61 -78.19 24.54
CA LEU A 73 -9.87 -79.45 24.52
C LEU A 73 -9.64 -80.18 23.18
N ALA A 74 -8.43 -80.72 23.07
CA ALA A 74 -8.30 -82.17 23.27
C ALA A 74 -7.80 -82.38 24.73
N ASP A 75 -8.35 -83.15 25.69
CA ASP A 75 -9.48 -84.09 25.84
C ASP A 75 -10.23 -83.89 27.20
N GLY A 76 -11.55 -84.19 27.29
CA GLY A 76 -12.62 -83.79 28.27
C GLY A 76 -12.45 -83.90 29.81
N PRO A 77 -13.51 -83.81 30.67
CA PRO A 77 -14.93 -83.46 30.48
C PRO A 77 -15.38 -82.19 31.27
N SER A 78 -16.53 -81.62 30.87
CA SER A 78 -17.48 -80.81 31.68
C SER A 78 -17.40 -79.27 31.66
N ALA A 79 -18.60 -78.68 31.54
CA ALA A 79 -19.07 -77.34 31.91
C ALA A 79 -19.08 -76.25 30.83
N SER A 80 -20.23 -75.54 30.81
CA SER A 80 -20.85 -74.61 29.85
C SER A 80 -21.35 -73.32 30.55
N VAL A 81 -22.01 -72.42 29.77
CA VAL A 81 -22.99 -71.32 30.08
C VAL A 81 -22.47 -69.92 29.64
N VAL A 82 -22.99 -69.18 28.63
CA VAL A 82 -24.31 -68.60 28.23
C VAL A 82 -24.61 -67.19 28.80
N GLY A 83 -24.89 -66.20 27.91
CA GLY A 83 -25.71 -65.01 28.23
C GLY A 83 -25.61 -63.75 27.32
N LEU A 84 -26.51 -63.66 26.32
CA LEU A 84 -27.15 -62.44 25.71
C LEU A 84 -26.30 -61.46 24.86
N THR A 85 -26.71 -60.82 23.75
CA THR A 85 -27.73 -60.98 22.68
C THR A 85 -27.43 -59.91 21.60
N SER A 86 -27.33 -60.32 20.33
CA SER A 86 -27.63 -59.60 19.05
C SER A 86 -27.27 -58.12 18.83
N TYR A 87 -26.46 -57.84 17.79
CA TYR A 87 -26.94 -57.33 16.49
C TYR A 87 -25.98 -57.78 15.35
N ASN A 88 -26.55 -58.35 14.28
CA ASN A 88 -25.85 -58.62 13.01
C ASN A 88 -26.12 -57.45 12.06
N PHE A 89 -25.09 -56.98 11.36
CA PHE A 89 -25.21 -56.69 9.93
C PHE A 89 -24.52 -57.82 9.18
N THR A 90 -25.19 -58.38 8.17
CA THR A 90 -24.60 -59.36 7.24
C THR A 90 -24.54 -58.78 5.82
N ASN A 91 -23.31 -58.80 5.27
CA ASN A 91 -22.88 -59.28 3.95
C ASN A 91 -23.28 -58.68 2.59
N ALA A 92 -23.98 -57.55 2.45
CA ALA A 92 -24.42 -57.14 1.10
C ALA A 92 -23.85 -55.85 0.47
N ALA A 93 -22.96 -55.07 1.10
CA ALA A 93 -22.62 -53.75 0.53
C ALA A 93 -21.14 -53.29 0.57
N ILE A 94 -20.18 -54.07 1.10
CA ILE A 94 -18.77 -53.64 1.21
C ILE A 94 -17.84 -54.34 0.19
N LEU A 95 -18.29 -55.42 -0.44
CA LEU A 95 -17.44 -56.28 -1.28
C LEU A 95 -17.82 -56.31 -2.77
N ALA A 96 -18.62 -55.37 -3.28
CA ALA A 96 -19.03 -55.43 -4.69
C ALA A 96 -18.19 -54.57 -5.66
N GLU A 97 -17.39 -53.60 -5.20
CA GLU A 97 -16.58 -52.75 -6.12
C GLU A 97 -15.16 -52.39 -5.62
N GLY A 98 -14.47 -53.30 -4.91
CA GLY A 98 -13.01 -53.25 -4.72
C GLY A 98 -12.49 -52.19 -3.74
N GLY A 99 -12.33 -52.58 -2.47
CA GLY A 99 -11.55 -51.84 -1.48
C GLY A 99 -10.16 -52.45 -1.25
N PHE A 100 -9.26 -51.71 -0.60
CA PHE A 100 -7.94 -52.20 -0.16
C PHE A 100 -7.83 -52.16 1.37
N SER A 101 -6.91 -52.93 1.95
CA SER A 101 -6.63 -52.91 3.39
C SER A 101 -5.13 -52.75 3.66
N ILE A 102 -4.80 -51.99 4.70
CA ILE A 102 -3.42 -51.80 5.17
C ILE A 102 -3.33 -52.41 6.56
N SER A 103 -2.40 -53.35 6.74
CA SER A 103 -2.11 -53.99 8.02
C SER A 103 -0.71 -53.58 8.47
N MET A 104 -0.58 -53.20 9.74
CA MET A 104 0.69 -52.76 10.32
C MET A 104 1.08 -53.65 11.49
N ASN A 105 2.31 -54.17 11.46
CA ASN A 105 2.87 -55.01 12.49
C ASN A 105 4.13 -54.34 13.05
N ILE A 106 4.11 -53.98 14.34
CA ILE A 106 5.21 -53.23 14.96
C ILE A 106 6.06 -54.19 15.80
N THR A 107 7.33 -54.32 15.43
CA THR A 107 8.31 -55.16 16.13
C THR A 107 9.36 -54.26 16.77
N ASP A 108 9.20 -53.94 18.05
CA ASP A 108 10.23 -53.20 18.76
C ASP A 108 11.37 -54.13 19.22
N ASN A 109 12.58 -53.86 18.72
CA ASN A 109 13.79 -54.62 19.00
C ASN A 109 14.71 -53.95 20.04
N GLY A 110 14.25 -52.86 20.68
CA GLY A 110 14.99 -52.19 21.76
C GLY A 110 15.04 -53.02 23.05
N THR A 111 16.21 -53.08 23.70
CA THR A 111 16.40 -53.70 25.02
C THR A 111 16.03 -52.81 26.20
N GLU A 112 15.40 -51.66 25.98
CA GLU A 112 15.02 -50.76 27.08
C GLU A 112 13.77 -51.24 27.80
N THR A 113 13.91 -51.42 29.12
CA THR A 113 12.88 -51.91 30.03
C THR A 113 11.93 -50.82 30.51
N ASP A 114 11.69 -49.77 29.71
CA ASP A 114 10.76 -48.72 30.16
C ASP A 114 9.30 -49.22 30.08
N THR A 115 8.62 -49.18 31.22
CA THR A 115 7.33 -49.87 31.47
C THR A 115 6.09 -49.02 31.20
N ASP A 116 6.24 -47.86 30.56
CA ASP A 116 5.12 -46.99 30.19
C ASP A 116 5.08 -46.80 28.67
N ARG A 117 4.26 -47.62 27.99
CA ARG A 117 3.87 -47.41 26.59
C ARG A 117 2.36 -47.30 26.50
N TRP A 118 1.87 -46.21 25.90
CA TRP A 118 0.45 -45.92 25.77
C TRP A 118 0.07 -45.80 24.29
N CYS A 119 -1.19 -46.10 23.96
CA CYS A 119 -1.79 -45.77 22.66
C CYS A 119 -3.15 -45.08 22.88
N GLY A 120 -3.40 -43.94 22.23
CA GLY A 120 -4.67 -43.19 22.35
C GLY A 120 -4.89 -42.15 21.22
N PHE A 121 -6.17 -41.87 20.90
CA PHE A 121 -6.68 -41.02 19.79
C PHE A 121 -7.58 -39.85 20.29
N GLY A 122 -7.75 -38.78 19.50
CA GLY A 122 -8.70 -37.66 19.75
C GLY A 122 -9.35 -37.09 18.46
N ILE A 123 -10.59 -36.55 18.57
CA ILE A 123 -11.46 -36.04 17.47
C ILE A 123 -11.95 -34.61 17.74
N GLY A 124 -12.21 -33.82 16.69
CA GLY A 124 -13.06 -32.62 16.70
C GLY A 124 -14.09 -32.61 15.57
N LEU A 125 -15.31 -32.10 15.79
CA LEU A 125 -16.39 -31.94 14.78
C LEU A 125 -16.80 -30.45 14.66
N SER A 126 -17.50 -30.09 13.58
CA SER A 126 -17.89 -28.72 13.22
C SER A 126 -19.26 -28.24 13.75
N PHE A 127 -19.47 -26.92 13.67
CA PHE A 127 -20.59 -26.10 14.19
C PHE A 127 -22.04 -26.54 13.92
N SER A 128 -22.32 -27.40 12.94
CA SER A 128 -23.69 -27.85 12.62
C SER A 128 -24.17 -29.06 13.44
N GLU A 129 -23.30 -29.74 14.19
CA GLU A 129 -23.69 -30.76 15.19
C GLU A 129 -23.61 -30.23 16.63
N MET A 130 -22.98 -29.07 16.87
CA MET A 130 -23.03 -28.36 18.15
C MET A 130 -24.41 -27.75 18.48
N ALA A 131 -25.34 -27.71 17.51
CA ALA A 131 -26.69 -27.19 17.70
C ALA A 131 -27.73 -28.23 18.16
N LEU A 132 -27.38 -29.52 18.28
CA LEU A 132 -28.34 -30.59 18.62
C LEU A 132 -28.15 -31.27 19.99
N LEU A 133 -27.06 -31.00 20.74
CA LEU A 133 -26.77 -31.77 21.95
C LEU A 133 -26.39 -31.00 23.24
N ASP A 134 -26.41 -29.66 23.25
CA ASP A 134 -26.39 -28.81 24.48
C ASP A 134 -25.53 -29.35 25.66
N LEU A 135 -24.26 -29.67 25.38
CA LEU A 135 -23.33 -30.22 26.37
C LEU A 135 -21.97 -29.52 26.23
N ASP A 136 -21.72 -28.64 27.20
CA ASP A 136 -20.50 -27.86 27.42
C ASP A 136 -19.42 -28.73 28.09
N PHE A 137 -18.29 -28.92 27.40
CA PHE A 137 -17.09 -29.50 27.98
C PHE A 137 -15.82 -28.86 27.39
N SER A 138 -15.59 -27.61 27.79
CA SER A 138 -14.25 -27.02 27.78
C SER A 138 -13.39 -27.64 28.90
N GLY A 139 -12.55 -28.62 28.58
CA GLY A 139 -11.64 -29.21 29.58
C GLY A 139 -10.58 -30.16 29.02
N ASN A 140 -9.31 -29.77 29.17
CA ASN A 140 -8.10 -30.57 28.95
C ASN A 140 -8.18 -31.96 29.61
N ASN A 141 -8.05 -33.04 28.83
CA ASN A 141 -7.62 -34.43 29.14
C ASN A 141 -8.59 -35.54 28.65
N GLY A 142 -8.19 -36.27 27.59
CA GLY A 142 -8.80 -37.53 27.12
C GLY A 142 -8.00 -38.81 27.52
N PRO A 143 -8.58 -40.01 27.38
CA PRO A 143 -8.28 -41.20 28.19
C PRO A 143 -7.05 -42.02 27.78
N ARG A 144 -6.42 -42.72 28.73
CA ARG A 144 -5.18 -43.50 28.57
C ARG A 144 -5.38 -44.99 28.94
N GLY A 145 -4.90 -45.94 28.12
CA GLY A 145 -4.90 -47.39 28.40
C GLY A 145 -3.49 -48.01 28.45
N LYS A 146 -3.20 -48.85 29.46
CA LYS A 146 -1.86 -49.38 29.79
C LYS A 146 -1.70 -50.84 29.31
N TYR A 147 -0.61 -51.16 28.61
CA TYR A 147 -0.23 -52.54 28.24
C TYR A 147 1.03 -52.99 29.01
N SER A 148 1.10 -54.28 29.38
CA SER A 148 2.28 -54.90 30.00
C SER A 148 2.64 -56.20 29.27
N GLY A 149 3.79 -56.23 28.59
CA GLY A 149 4.37 -57.44 28.00
C GLY A 149 4.99 -57.22 26.62
N SER A 150 6.17 -57.78 26.43
CA SER A 150 6.98 -57.71 25.22
C SER A 150 6.35 -58.39 23.99
N THR A 151 6.69 -57.85 22.81
CA THR A 151 6.48 -58.33 21.41
C THR A 151 5.10 -58.17 20.76
N ALA A 152 5.11 -57.40 19.65
CA ALA A 152 4.19 -57.29 18.52
C ALA A 152 2.71 -56.96 18.80
N GLY A 153 2.28 -55.76 18.39
CA GLY A 153 0.87 -55.39 18.20
C GLY A 153 0.55 -55.22 16.72
N VAL A 154 -0.61 -55.73 16.28
CA VAL A 154 -1.12 -55.57 14.91
C VAL A 154 -2.30 -54.61 14.93
N ALA A 155 -2.26 -53.57 14.09
CA ALA A 155 -3.39 -52.67 13.84
C ALA A 155 -3.80 -52.79 12.37
N ASP A 156 -5.10 -53.02 12.13
CA ASP A 156 -5.67 -53.18 10.79
C ASP A 156 -6.52 -51.96 10.42
N PHE A 157 -6.29 -51.41 9.22
CA PHE A 157 -7.07 -50.35 8.61
C PHE A 157 -7.70 -50.84 7.30
N PHE A 158 -9.00 -50.61 7.13
CA PHE A 158 -9.73 -50.97 5.91
C PHE A 158 -10.15 -49.73 5.14
N VAL A 159 -9.89 -49.67 3.84
CA VAL A 159 -10.26 -48.55 2.99
C VAL A 159 -11.29 -49.01 1.94
N GLY A 160 -12.52 -48.53 2.05
CA GLY A 160 -13.63 -48.85 1.15
C GLY A 160 -13.94 -47.71 0.17
N TRP A 161 -14.24 -48.05 -1.10
CA TRP A 161 -14.76 -47.14 -2.11
C TRP A 161 -16.26 -47.38 -2.32
N SER A 162 -17.08 -46.33 -2.29
CA SER A 162 -18.53 -46.43 -2.51
C SER A 162 -18.99 -45.59 -3.71
N PRO A 163 -19.47 -46.22 -4.79
CA PRO A 163 -19.94 -45.49 -5.99
C PRO A 163 -21.25 -44.73 -5.77
N ALA A 164 -22.00 -45.02 -4.70
CA ALA A 164 -23.36 -44.52 -4.49
C ALA A 164 -23.44 -43.10 -3.91
N ILE A 165 -22.31 -42.54 -3.44
CA ILE A 165 -22.24 -41.19 -2.85
C ILE A 165 -20.96 -40.51 -3.35
N GLY A 166 -20.99 -40.05 -4.61
CA GLY A 166 -19.98 -39.17 -5.20
C GLY A 166 -18.53 -39.39 -4.73
N GLY A 167 -17.93 -40.53 -5.08
CA GLY A 167 -16.48 -40.75 -4.99
C GLY A 167 -15.81 -40.51 -3.63
N SER A 168 -16.43 -40.90 -2.52
CA SER A 168 -15.80 -40.80 -1.19
C SER A 168 -15.15 -42.11 -0.73
N ILE A 169 -14.07 -41.97 0.05
CA ILE A 169 -13.26 -43.07 0.59
C ILE A 169 -13.53 -43.19 2.09
N GLN A 170 -13.73 -44.40 2.59
CA GLN A 170 -14.06 -44.67 4.00
C GLN A 170 -12.99 -45.55 4.66
N ILE A 171 -12.50 -45.15 5.84
CA ILE A 171 -11.51 -45.90 6.63
C ILE A 171 -12.22 -46.57 7.83
N PHE A 172 -12.01 -47.87 8.05
CA PHE A 172 -12.52 -48.62 9.21
C PHE A 172 -11.37 -49.16 10.07
N THR A 173 -11.53 -49.13 11.40
CA THR A 173 -10.65 -49.77 12.38
C THR A 173 -11.45 -50.66 13.33
N SER A 174 -10.82 -51.68 13.93
CA SER A 174 -11.46 -52.61 14.88
C SER A 174 -11.45 -52.07 16.32
N GLY A 175 -12.12 -50.94 16.56
CA GLY A 175 -12.28 -50.33 17.88
C GLY A 175 -13.06 -49.02 17.85
N THR A 176 -13.67 -48.61 18.97
CA THR A 176 -14.56 -47.44 19.05
C THR A 176 -13.84 -46.16 18.63
N ALA A 177 -14.26 -45.64 17.49
CA ALA A 177 -13.51 -44.72 16.65
C ALA A 177 -13.65 -43.26 17.05
N GLY A 178 -12.65 -42.51 16.63
CA GLY A 178 -12.72 -41.08 16.59
C GLY A 178 -11.57 -40.44 15.82
N GLY A 179 -11.78 -40.17 14.53
CA GLY A 179 -10.85 -39.41 13.70
C GLY A 179 -11.62 -38.57 12.69
N VAL A 180 -11.06 -37.41 12.34
CA VAL A 180 -11.51 -36.57 11.21
C VAL A 180 -10.67 -36.92 9.99
N SER A 181 -11.32 -37.17 8.86
CA SER A 181 -10.69 -37.24 7.54
C SER A 181 -10.79 -35.87 6.85
N HIS A 182 -9.69 -35.35 6.30
CA HIS A 182 -9.77 -34.30 5.29
C HIS A 182 -10.19 -34.92 3.95
N LEU A 183 -11.36 -34.55 3.45
CA LEU A 183 -11.89 -34.99 2.15
C LEU A 183 -11.36 -34.06 1.06
N VAL A 184 -10.43 -34.53 0.22
CA VAL A 184 -10.13 -33.90 -1.06
C VAL A 184 -11.06 -34.50 -2.11
N THR A 185 -11.86 -33.66 -2.76
CA THR A 185 -12.68 -34.08 -3.90
C THR A 185 -11.82 -34.00 -5.15
N ALA A 186 -11.43 -35.13 -5.75
CA ALA A 186 -10.74 -35.14 -7.03
C ALA A 186 -11.75 -35.39 -8.18
N PRO A 187 -11.74 -34.60 -9.27
CA PRO A 187 -12.31 -35.03 -10.54
C PRO A 187 -11.53 -36.24 -11.08
N ALA A 188 -12.18 -37.04 -11.92
CA ALA A 188 -11.71 -38.32 -12.43
C ALA A 188 -10.19 -38.41 -12.72
N GLY A 189 -9.46 -39.23 -11.93
CA GLY A 189 -8.05 -39.58 -12.15
C GLY A 189 -7.07 -39.30 -11.00
N GLY A 190 -7.52 -38.99 -9.78
CA GLY A 190 -6.67 -38.50 -8.68
C GLY A 190 -5.81 -39.52 -7.92
N LEU A 191 -4.75 -38.99 -7.29
CA LEU A 191 -3.87 -39.61 -6.29
C LEU A 191 -4.63 -39.83 -4.96
N LEU A 192 -4.32 -40.89 -4.20
CA LEU A 192 -4.91 -41.11 -2.86
C LEU A 192 -3.84 -41.04 -1.77
N GLN A 193 -3.72 -39.90 -1.11
CA GLN A 193 -2.80 -39.75 0.03
C GLN A 193 -3.53 -39.95 1.36
N THR A 194 -2.93 -40.72 2.27
CA THR A 194 -3.40 -40.88 3.65
C THR A 194 -2.19 -40.81 4.58
N ASP A 195 -2.30 -40.04 5.66
CA ASP A 195 -1.23 -39.87 6.63
C ASP A 195 -1.51 -40.70 7.89
N PHE A 196 -0.46 -41.27 8.48
CA PHE A 196 -0.54 -42.01 9.74
C PHE A 196 0.47 -41.41 10.72
N PHE A 197 0.03 -41.14 11.95
CA PHE A 197 0.90 -40.61 13.02
C PHE A 197 1.14 -41.69 14.07
N PHE A 198 2.37 -41.78 14.59
CA PHE A 198 2.75 -42.70 15.66
C PHE A 198 3.67 -41.95 16.63
N ASP A 199 3.38 -42.00 17.93
CA ASP A 199 4.09 -41.10 18.87
C ASP A 199 5.01 -41.82 19.87
N GLU A 200 5.03 -43.16 19.95
CA GLU A 200 5.77 -43.86 21.01
C GLU A 200 6.36 -45.24 20.60
N PHE A 201 7.35 -45.26 19.70
CA PHE A 201 8.25 -46.43 19.57
C PHE A 201 9.69 -46.10 19.98
N THR A 202 10.42 -47.11 20.44
CA THR A 202 11.84 -47.00 20.78
C THR A 202 12.67 -46.81 19.51
N SER A 203 13.62 -45.89 19.51
CA SER A 203 14.58 -45.75 18.40
C SER A 203 15.30 -47.08 18.15
N GLY A 204 15.06 -47.68 16.98
CA GLY A 204 15.50 -49.00 16.53
C GLY A 204 14.36 -49.99 16.25
N ALA A 205 13.09 -49.66 16.55
CA ALA A 205 11.95 -50.55 16.28
C ALA A 205 11.71 -50.74 14.78
N GLU A 206 11.35 -51.94 14.33
CA GLU A 206 11.01 -52.20 12.92
C GLU A 206 9.50 -52.35 12.73
N VAL A 207 8.92 -51.51 11.87
CA VAL A 207 7.50 -51.46 11.54
C VAL A 207 7.31 -52.05 10.15
N LEU A 208 6.61 -53.17 10.06
CA LEU A 208 6.23 -53.77 8.78
C LEU A 208 4.83 -53.28 8.40
N ALA A 209 4.71 -52.55 7.29
CA ALA A 209 3.44 -52.14 6.70
C ALA A 209 3.17 -52.98 5.45
N VAL A 210 2.00 -53.61 5.39
CA VAL A 210 1.60 -54.52 4.32
C VAL A 210 0.27 -54.07 3.73
N VAL A 211 0.22 -53.95 2.41
CA VAL A 211 -0.96 -53.52 1.65
C VAL A 211 -1.54 -54.73 0.92
N TYR A 212 -2.84 -54.96 1.13
CA TYR A 212 -3.61 -55.99 0.47
C TYR A 212 -4.70 -55.37 -0.42
N PHE A 213 -4.93 -55.97 -1.58
CA PHE A 213 -6.06 -55.65 -2.46
C PHE A 213 -6.79 -56.94 -2.83
N ASP A 214 -8.11 -56.95 -2.63
CA ASP A 214 -8.97 -58.13 -2.87
C ASP A 214 -8.45 -59.42 -2.21
N GLY A 215 -7.91 -59.30 -1.00
CA GLY A 215 -7.37 -60.42 -0.23
C GLY A 215 -5.99 -60.93 -0.67
N ALA A 216 -5.36 -60.30 -1.67
CA ALA A 216 -3.99 -60.58 -2.08
C ALA A 216 -3.04 -59.47 -1.63
N GLU A 217 -1.87 -59.82 -1.11
CA GLU A 217 -0.81 -58.85 -0.79
C GLU A 217 -0.32 -58.23 -2.11
N ILE A 218 -0.40 -56.90 -2.20
CA ILE A 218 0.04 -56.16 -3.39
C ILE A 218 1.33 -55.37 -3.15
N SER A 219 1.67 -55.07 -1.90
CA SER A 219 2.95 -54.47 -1.53
C SER A 219 3.23 -54.63 -0.03
N GLN A 220 4.50 -54.65 0.36
CA GLN A 220 4.91 -54.58 1.77
C GLN A 220 6.20 -53.79 1.91
N THR A 221 6.44 -53.26 3.11
CA THR A 221 7.62 -52.47 3.43
C THR A 221 7.94 -52.52 4.91
N GLN A 222 9.23 -52.40 5.23
CA GLN A 222 9.74 -52.46 6.59
C GLN A 222 10.47 -51.16 6.90
N LEU A 223 10.05 -50.49 7.96
CA LEU A 223 10.53 -49.17 8.37
C LEU A 223 11.28 -49.31 9.69
N SER A 224 12.48 -48.77 9.80
CA SER A 224 13.18 -48.67 11.09
C SER A 224 12.87 -47.33 11.74
N TRP A 225 12.12 -47.37 12.85
CA TRP A 225 11.77 -46.23 13.67
C TRP A 225 13.00 -45.69 14.38
N ASN A 226 13.31 -44.39 14.30
CA ASN A 226 14.50 -43.80 14.90
C ASN A 226 14.20 -42.83 16.07
N GLY A 227 12.99 -42.85 16.60
CA GLY A 227 12.61 -42.12 17.81
C GLY A 227 12.31 -40.62 17.64
N THR A 228 12.48 -40.04 16.44
CA THR A 228 12.33 -38.57 16.25
C THR A 228 11.72 -38.16 14.91
N MET A 229 10.89 -38.99 14.25
CA MET A 229 10.34 -38.68 12.91
C MET A 229 8.89 -39.09 12.73
N GLU A 230 8.13 -38.22 12.05
CA GLU A 230 6.88 -38.55 11.37
C GLU A 230 7.17 -39.44 10.15
N ASN A 231 6.41 -40.51 9.93
CA ASN A 231 6.55 -41.38 8.76
C ASN A 231 5.26 -41.38 7.93
N PHE A 232 5.37 -41.27 6.60
CA PHE A 232 4.24 -41.19 5.67
C PHE A 232 4.14 -42.45 4.80
N VAL A 233 2.92 -42.84 4.41
CA VAL A 233 2.67 -43.91 3.43
C VAL A 233 1.70 -43.40 2.36
N ALA A 234 2.20 -43.11 1.16
CA ALA A 234 1.36 -42.66 0.03
C ALA A 234 0.93 -43.82 -0.88
N LEU A 235 -0.29 -43.77 -1.43
CA LEU A 235 -0.82 -44.74 -2.39
C LEU A 235 -1.26 -44.03 -3.68
N SER A 236 -0.97 -44.59 -4.85
CA SER A 236 -1.43 -44.04 -6.15
C SER A 236 -2.09 -45.10 -7.03
N SER A 237 -2.99 -44.68 -7.92
CA SER A 237 -3.62 -45.57 -8.92
C SER A 237 -3.50 -44.98 -10.33
N ARG A 238 -3.25 -45.81 -11.36
CA ARG A 238 -3.20 -45.39 -12.78
C ARG A 238 -4.32 -46.03 -13.60
N GLN A 239 -4.80 -45.29 -14.61
CA GLN A 239 -5.97 -45.64 -15.44
C GLN A 239 -5.62 -46.38 -16.75
N ASP A 240 -4.55 -47.19 -16.80
CA ASP A 240 -4.24 -47.99 -18.01
C ASP A 240 -4.63 -49.47 -17.92
N GLY A 241 -5.46 -49.83 -16.92
CA GLY A 241 -5.98 -51.18 -16.79
C GLY A 241 -4.94 -52.21 -16.34
N SER A 242 -3.78 -51.77 -15.84
CA SER A 242 -2.72 -52.61 -15.30
C SER A 242 -2.63 -52.59 -13.76
N GLY A 243 -3.77 -52.56 -13.06
CA GLY A 243 -3.81 -52.73 -11.60
C GLY A 243 -3.27 -51.55 -10.78
N ILE A 244 -3.38 -51.68 -9.45
CA ILE A 244 -2.80 -50.75 -8.47
C ILE A 244 -1.29 -51.03 -8.38
N ALA A 245 -0.45 -50.02 -8.55
CA ALA A 245 1.00 -50.12 -8.33
C ALA A 245 1.41 -49.20 -7.18
N VAL A 246 2.23 -49.70 -6.26
CA VAL A 246 2.85 -48.92 -5.18
C VAL A 246 4.22 -48.45 -5.67
N ASP A 247 4.37 -47.16 -5.93
CA ASP A 247 5.67 -46.56 -6.23
C ASP A 247 6.25 -45.93 -4.96
N ASN A 248 7.46 -46.39 -4.59
CA ASN A 248 8.39 -45.86 -3.59
C ASN A 248 7.91 -45.66 -2.14
N LEU A 249 8.52 -46.43 -1.23
CA LEU A 249 8.61 -46.08 0.19
C LEU A 249 9.98 -45.46 0.47
N SER A 250 10.00 -44.27 1.09
CA SER A 250 11.24 -43.61 1.51
C SER A 250 11.14 -43.07 2.95
N ILE A 251 12.28 -43.05 3.65
CA ILE A 251 12.43 -42.55 5.03
C ILE A 251 13.04 -41.13 4.96
N ALA A 252 12.46 -40.13 5.63
CA ALA A 252 13.00 -38.77 5.69
C ALA A 252 13.20 -38.29 7.15
N SER A 253 14.41 -37.79 7.47
CA SER A 253 14.73 -37.08 8.74
C SER A 253 14.48 -35.59 8.66
N PRO A 254 14.22 -34.93 9.81
CA PRO A 254 13.75 -33.56 9.84
C PRO A 254 14.94 -32.62 9.57
N ILE A 255 14.78 -31.83 8.52
CA ILE A 255 15.50 -30.59 8.22
C ILE A 255 16.98 -30.76 7.84
N GLY A 256 17.22 -30.76 6.53
CA GLY A 256 18.53 -30.59 5.89
C GLY A 256 18.67 -31.46 4.66
N ASP A 257 18.13 -31.01 3.53
CA ASP A 257 18.13 -31.62 2.18
C ASP A 257 17.27 -32.90 2.02
N ARG A 258 16.04 -32.70 1.52
CA ARG A 258 15.11 -33.75 1.04
C ARG A 258 15.75 -34.53 -0.14
N PRO A 259 15.63 -35.87 -0.22
CA PRO A 259 15.67 -36.55 -1.50
C PRO A 259 14.30 -36.37 -2.16
N ILE A 260 14.17 -35.32 -2.96
CA ILE A 260 13.64 -35.37 -4.33
C ILE A 260 12.90 -36.69 -4.62
N ILE A 261 11.61 -36.73 -4.31
CA ILE A 261 10.67 -37.39 -5.18
C ILE A 261 10.25 -36.28 -6.15
N ASP A 262 10.42 -36.54 -7.44
CA ASP A 262 10.13 -35.62 -8.56
C ASP A 262 8.66 -35.16 -8.50
N ASP A 263 8.41 -34.13 -7.71
CA ASP A 263 7.26 -33.26 -7.86
C ASP A 263 7.64 -32.29 -8.98
N ARG A 264 7.28 -32.65 -10.22
CA ARG A 264 7.40 -31.72 -11.34
C ARG A 264 6.88 -30.36 -10.90
N PRO A 265 7.59 -29.25 -11.21
CA PRO A 265 7.08 -27.92 -10.93
C PRO A 265 5.61 -27.82 -11.33
N VAL A 266 4.74 -27.54 -10.35
CA VAL A 266 3.30 -27.38 -10.56
C VAL A 266 3.12 -25.92 -10.95
N ILE A 267 2.72 -25.72 -12.19
CA ILE A 267 2.66 -24.39 -12.80
C ILE A 267 1.19 -24.13 -13.15
N ASP A 268 0.64 -23.06 -12.58
CA ASP A 268 -0.77 -22.72 -12.67
C ASP A 268 -1.06 -21.86 -13.91
N GLY A 269 -0.98 -22.49 -15.09
CA GLY A 269 -1.40 -21.90 -16.35
C GLY A 269 -0.32 -21.10 -17.09
N ALA A 270 -0.75 -20.30 -18.07
CA ALA A 270 0.13 -19.40 -18.81
C ALA A 270 0.23 -18.06 -18.08
N ASP A 271 1.43 -17.54 -17.91
CA ASP A 271 1.61 -16.25 -17.26
C ASP A 271 1.18 -15.13 -18.17
N TYR A 272 0.47 -14.16 -17.62
CA TYR A 272 0.07 -12.97 -18.34
C TYR A 272 0.66 -11.72 -17.69
N PHE A 273 1.28 -10.87 -18.51
CA PHE A 273 1.82 -9.58 -18.10
C PHE A 273 1.42 -8.48 -19.08
N GLN A 274 1.26 -7.26 -18.58
CA GLN A 274 1.12 -6.06 -19.41
C GLN A 274 2.31 -5.12 -19.22
N VAL A 275 2.78 -4.55 -20.32
CA VAL A 275 3.86 -3.56 -20.35
C VAL A 275 3.51 -2.44 -21.32
N LEU A 276 4.06 -1.25 -21.11
CA LEU A 276 3.86 -0.14 -22.04
C LEU A 276 4.74 -0.25 -23.30
N VAL A 277 4.21 0.19 -24.44
CA VAL A 277 4.99 0.42 -25.65
C VAL A 277 6.21 1.31 -25.33
N GLY A 278 7.37 0.93 -25.85
CA GLY A 278 8.62 1.70 -25.66
C GLY A 278 9.23 1.64 -24.26
N SER A 279 8.64 0.91 -23.30
CA SER A 279 9.23 0.70 -21.97
C SER A 279 10.59 -0.03 -22.07
N ALA A 280 11.58 0.40 -21.29
CA ALA A 280 12.96 -0.07 -21.45
C ALA A 280 13.30 -1.34 -20.64
N SER A 281 12.71 -1.50 -19.45
CA SER A 281 13.03 -2.59 -18.52
C SER A 281 11.79 -2.96 -17.71
N ASN A 282 11.20 -4.12 -18.01
CA ASN A 282 10.02 -4.62 -17.32
C ASN A 282 10.35 -5.96 -16.66
N PRO A 283 10.68 -5.97 -15.35
CA PRO A 283 10.81 -7.20 -14.60
C PRO A 283 9.45 -7.91 -14.53
N LEU A 284 9.43 -9.18 -14.94
CA LEU A 284 8.29 -10.06 -14.92
C LEU A 284 8.55 -11.14 -13.86
N ASP A 285 7.71 -11.15 -12.83
CA ASP A 285 7.74 -12.18 -11.80
C ASP A 285 7.00 -13.42 -12.27
N ILE A 286 7.69 -14.20 -13.12
CA ILE A 286 7.15 -15.38 -13.81
C ILE A 286 7.00 -16.61 -12.90
N LEU A 287 7.49 -16.56 -11.66
CA LEU A 287 7.40 -17.69 -10.72
C LEU A 287 6.32 -17.47 -9.65
N ARG A 288 5.61 -16.33 -9.68
CA ARG A 288 4.66 -15.90 -8.63
C ARG A 288 3.51 -16.88 -8.36
N ASN A 289 3.15 -17.69 -9.36
CA ASN A 289 2.06 -18.67 -9.38
C ASN A 289 2.59 -20.10 -9.62
N ASP A 290 3.90 -20.30 -9.47
CA ASP A 290 4.56 -21.58 -9.63
C ASP A 290 4.93 -22.17 -8.26
N GLU A 291 4.69 -23.47 -8.10
CA GLU A 291 5.05 -24.22 -6.89
C GLU A 291 6.15 -25.25 -7.18
N GLY A 292 7.15 -25.33 -6.30
CA GLY A 292 8.22 -26.33 -6.36
C GLY A 292 9.37 -26.04 -5.40
N ASP A 293 9.92 -27.08 -4.78
CA ASP A 293 11.07 -26.97 -3.86
C ASP A 293 12.33 -26.53 -4.62
N GLY A 294 12.90 -25.37 -4.26
CA GLY A 294 14.14 -24.88 -4.86
C GLY A 294 14.01 -24.51 -6.34
N LEU A 295 12.83 -24.07 -6.77
CA LEU A 295 12.55 -23.65 -8.14
C LEU A 295 13.51 -22.53 -8.60
N THR A 296 14.18 -22.75 -9.72
CA THR A 296 15.07 -21.77 -10.35
C THR A 296 14.82 -21.71 -11.85
N LEU A 297 15.10 -20.55 -12.45
CA LEU A 297 14.92 -20.35 -13.88
C LEU A 297 16.10 -20.93 -14.67
N LEU A 298 15.87 -21.99 -15.45
CA LEU A 298 16.90 -22.65 -16.25
C LEU A 298 17.15 -21.96 -17.59
N SER A 299 16.08 -21.65 -18.33
CA SER A 299 16.21 -21.04 -19.67
C SER A 299 14.94 -20.33 -20.12
N ILE A 300 15.06 -19.48 -21.13
CA ILE A 300 13.92 -18.86 -21.82
C ILE A 300 14.10 -18.94 -23.34
N THR A 301 13.00 -18.88 -24.09
CA THR A 301 13.03 -18.64 -25.54
C THR A 301 13.01 -17.15 -25.83
N MET A 302 13.40 -16.77 -27.05
CA MET A 302 13.28 -15.38 -27.48
C MET A 302 11.84 -15.07 -27.92
N PRO A 303 11.25 -13.95 -27.46
CA PRO A 303 9.98 -13.46 -27.98
C PRO A 303 10.12 -12.92 -29.42
N THR A 304 9.00 -12.75 -30.13
CA THR A 304 9.02 -12.32 -31.54
C THR A 304 9.07 -10.80 -31.67
N ASN A 305 8.39 -10.08 -30.77
CA ASN A 305 8.20 -8.64 -30.85
C ASN A 305 8.86 -7.87 -29.70
N GLY A 306 9.88 -8.47 -29.08
CA GLY A 306 10.69 -7.86 -28.04
C GLY A 306 11.95 -8.65 -27.77
N SER A 307 12.54 -8.42 -26.61
CA SER A 307 13.63 -9.22 -26.07
C SER A 307 13.33 -9.60 -24.62
N ALA A 308 13.83 -10.75 -24.20
CA ALA A 308 13.73 -11.23 -22.83
C ALA A 308 15.08 -11.80 -22.40
N PHE A 309 15.45 -11.61 -21.15
CA PHE A 309 16.62 -12.26 -20.55
C PHE A 309 16.38 -12.54 -19.06
N VAL A 310 17.12 -13.51 -18.52
CA VAL A 310 17.07 -13.89 -17.11
C VAL A 310 17.85 -12.85 -16.28
N GLY A 311 17.17 -12.21 -15.33
CA GLY A 311 17.73 -11.24 -14.39
C GLY A 311 17.51 -11.71 -12.95
N GLY A 312 18.39 -12.58 -12.44
CA GLY A 312 18.18 -13.25 -11.16
C GLY A 312 17.04 -14.27 -11.25
N ASP A 313 16.08 -14.18 -10.35
CA ASP A 313 14.90 -15.07 -10.30
C ASP A 313 13.71 -14.54 -11.15
N SER A 314 13.92 -13.46 -11.92
CA SER A 314 12.90 -12.83 -12.77
C SER A 314 13.32 -12.81 -14.25
N VAL A 315 12.36 -12.55 -15.14
CA VAL A 315 12.64 -12.26 -16.55
C VAL A 315 12.48 -10.77 -16.81
N VAL A 316 13.48 -10.14 -17.40
CA VAL A 316 13.35 -8.75 -17.86
C VAL A 316 12.92 -8.76 -19.32
N TYR A 317 11.73 -8.21 -19.60
CA TYR A 317 11.20 -8.03 -20.95
C TYR A 317 11.32 -6.58 -21.42
N THR A 318 11.71 -6.40 -22.69
CA THR A 318 11.75 -5.11 -23.37
C THR A 318 11.04 -5.24 -24.73
N PRO A 319 9.89 -4.57 -24.94
CA PRO A 319 9.20 -4.58 -26.22
C PRO A 319 10.02 -3.88 -27.32
N ASN A 320 9.81 -4.27 -28.57
CA ASN A 320 10.29 -3.48 -29.71
C ASN A 320 9.58 -2.12 -29.72
N GLY A 321 10.30 -1.05 -30.04
CA GLY A 321 9.86 0.34 -29.80
C GLY A 321 8.48 0.70 -30.34
N ASP A 322 8.06 0.15 -31.49
CA ASP A 322 6.79 0.48 -32.15
C ASP A 322 5.75 -0.66 -32.10
N PHE A 323 6.00 -1.72 -31.31
CA PHE A 323 5.11 -2.87 -31.27
C PHE A 323 4.03 -2.72 -30.19
N SER A 324 2.76 -2.83 -30.59
CA SER A 324 1.61 -3.01 -29.69
C SER A 324 0.88 -4.31 -30.04
N GLY A 325 0.36 -5.00 -29.01
CA GLY A 325 -0.33 -6.28 -29.13
C GLY A 325 0.32 -7.40 -28.32
N LEU A 326 -0.07 -8.63 -28.62
CA LEU A 326 0.41 -9.83 -27.92
C LEU A 326 1.78 -10.29 -28.43
N ASP A 327 2.70 -10.48 -27.51
CA ASP A 327 3.97 -11.18 -27.68
C ASP A 327 4.05 -12.32 -26.66
N GLY A 328 5.09 -13.16 -26.77
CA GLY A 328 5.26 -14.22 -25.80
C GLY A 328 6.56 -14.98 -25.97
N PHE A 329 6.93 -15.66 -24.90
CA PHE A 329 8.08 -16.55 -24.86
C PHE A 329 7.79 -17.72 -23.94
N ARG A 330 8.66 -18.72 -23.93
CA ARG A 330 8.58 -19.83 -22.99
C ARG A 330 9.71 -19.75 -21.99
N TYR A 331 9.43 -20.10 -20.75
CA TYR A 331 10.45 -20.31 -19.73
C TYR A 331 10.53 -21.78 -19.34
N THR A 332 11.70 -22.18 -18.84
CA THR A 332 11.94 -23.50 -18.28
C THR A 332 12.43 -23.32 -16.87
N THR A 333 11.71 -23.86 -15.89
CA THR A 333 12.16 -23.95 -14.51
C THR A 333 12.88 -25.27 -14.27
N VAL A 334 13.72 -25.28 -13.26
CA VAL A 334 14.31 -26.49 -12.69
C VAL A 334 14.14 -26.43 -11.18
N ASP A 335 13.63 -27.50 -10.58
CA ASP A 335 13.55 -27.61 -9.13
C ASP A 335 14.94 -27.88 -8.52
N GLY A 336 15.03 -28.02 -7.19
CA GLY A 336 16.26 -28.38 -6.47
C GLY A 336 16.85 -29.75 -6.87
N THR A 337 16.26 -30.39 -7.87
CA THR A 337 16.32 -31.80 -8.16
C THR A 337 16.64 -32.15 -9.60
N SER A 338 16.80 -31.12 -10.43
CA SER A 338 17.08 -31.20 -11.86
C SER A 338 15.89 -31.63 -12.73
N VAL A 339 14.66 -31.61 -12.20
CA VAL A 339 13.43 -31.80 -12.98
C VAL A 339 13.02 -30.48 -13.58
N THR A 340 12.70 -30.49 -14.87
CA THR A 340 12.33 -29.28 -15.61
C THR A 340 10.89 -29.28 -16.08
N SER A 341 10.21 -28.14 -15.93
CA SER A 341 8.92 -27.84 -16.55
C SER A 341 9.04 -26.64 -17.48
N SER A 342 8.17 -26.48 -18.48
CA SER A 342 8.25 -25.34 -19.42
C SER A 342 6.90 -24.81 -19.88
N TRP A 343 6.69 -23.51 -19.71
CA TRP A 343 5.38 -22.86 -19.89
C TRP A 343 5.47 -21.60 -20.72
N GLU A 344 4.31 -21.10 -21.12
CA GLU A 344 4.17 -19.92 -21.97
C GLU A 344 3.93 -18.68 -21.12
N VAL A 345 4.70 -17.64 -21.41
CA VAL A 345 4.48 -16.27 -20.93
C VAL A 345 3.86 -15.49 -22.08
N VAL A 346 2.71 -14.89 -21.81
CA VAL A 346 2.01 -13.96 -22.69
C VAL A 346 2.30 -12.55 -22.20
N VAL A 347 2.88 -11.72 -23.06
CA VAL A 347 3.11 -10.30 -22.78
C VAL A 347 2.20 -9.47 -23.68
N ASP A 348 1.33 -8.68 -23.07
CA ASP A 348 0.46 -7.74 -23.74
C ASP A 348 1.05 -6.34 -23.72
N VAL A 349 1.60 -5.93 -24.86
CA VAL A 349 2.23 -4.62 -25.02
C VAL A 349 1.14 -3.59 -25.36
N ARG A 350 0.88 -2.69 -24.41
CA ARG A 350 -0.21 -1.70 -24.45
C ARG A 350 0.30 -0.32 -24.86
N GLU A 351 -0.42 0.33 -25.75
CA GLU A 351 -0.18 1.73 -26.12
C GLU A 351 -0.56 2.68 -24.98
N TYR A 352 -1.61 2.36 -24.24
CA TYR A 352 -2.19 3.21 -23.20
C TYR A 352 -2.02 2.59 -21.81
N PRO A 353 -1.59 3.37 -20.80
CA PRO A 353 -1.51 2.90 -19.42
C PRO A 353 -2.87 2.78 -18.74
N ASN A 354 -2.88 2.08 -17.60
CA ASN A 354 -3.97 2.11 -16.65
C ASN A 354 -3.67 3.12 -15.52
N PHE A 355 -4.72 3.66 -14.91
CA PHE A 355 -4.61 4.58 -13.79
C PHE A 355 -5.45 4.11 -12.61
N VAL A 356 -4.86 4.04 -11.43
CA VAL A 356 -5.55 3.78 -10.17
C VAL A 356 -5.32 4.97 -9.23
N LEU A 357 -6.36 5.75 -8.95
CA LEU A 357 -6.33 6.83 -7.98
C LEU A 357 -6.93 6.33 -6.66
N ILE A 358 -6.08 6.13 -5.66
CA ILE A 358 -6.47 5.86 -4.27
C ILE A 358 -6.60 7.20 -3.57
N TYR A 359 -7.82 7.57 -3.21
CA TYR A 359 -8.13 8.88 -2.65
C TYR A 359 -8.74 8.75 -1.25
N THR A 360 -8.02 9.18 -0.22
CA THR A 360 -8.43 9.01 1.19
C THR A 360 -9.12 10.26 1.75
N ASP A 361 -9.92 10.07 2.80
CA ASP A 361 -10.72 11.12 3.43
C ASP A 361 -10.11 11.51 4.78
N ASP A 362 -9.88 12.79 5.03
CA ASP A 362 -9.49 13.30 6.36
C ASP A 362 -8.18 12.72 6.92
N GLN A 363 -7.21 12.45 6.05
CA GLN A 363 -5.93 11.87 6.44
C GLN A 363 -4.80 12.91 6.44
N GLY A 364 -4.17 13.09 7.59
CA GLY A 364 -3.06 14.03 7.76
C GLY A 364 -1.72 13.50 7.24
N TRP A 365 -0.84 14.41 6.84
CA TRP A 365 0.52 14.12 6.35
C TRP A 365 1.39 13.30 7.34
N THR A 366 1.10 13.38 8.64
CA THR A 366 1.80 12.63 9.71
C THR A 366 1.15 11.28 10.06
N SER A 367 0.08 10.88 9.36
CA SER A 367 -0.81 9.80 9.81
C SER A 367 -0.46 8.40 9.27
N LEU A 368 0.73 8.20 8.68
CA LEU A 368 1.17 6.93 8.09
C LEU A 368 2.37 6.35 8.83
N SER A 369 2.57 5.03 8.78
CA SER A 369 3.76 4.38 9.38
C SER A 369 5.04 4.65 8.58
N THR A 370 4.92 5.01 7.30
CA THR A 370 6.03 5.47 6.44
C THR A 370 6.25 6.98 6.55
N MET A 371 7.48 7.42 6.28
CA MET A 371 7.77 8.85 6.15
C MET A 371 7.18 9.38 4.85
N THR A 372 6.27 10.34 4.94
CA THR A 372 5.84 11.20 3.82
C THR A 372 6.93 12.16 3.34
N ASP A 373 7.95 12.43 4.16
CA ASP A 373 9.16 13.16 3.81
C ASP A 373 10.37 12.53 4.51
N THR A 374 11.27 11.98 3.71
CA THR A 374 12.47 11.28 4.18
C THR A 374 13.47 12.17 4.88
N ASN A 375 13.38 13.50 4.73
CA ASN A 375 14.20 14.47 5.45
C ASN A 375 13.64 14.78 6.86
N ARG A 376 12.41 14.37 7.16
CA ARG A 376 11.68 14.78 8.37
C ARG A 376 11.11 13.54 9.07
N LEU A 377 11.83 12.97 10.03
CA LEU A 377 11.41 11.76 10.77
C LEU A 377 10.01 11.88 11.42
N TYR A 378 9.62 13.08 11.85
CA TYR A 378 8.30 13.31 12.43
C TYR A 378 7.15 13.25 11.42
N SER A 379 7.44 13.15 10.11
CA SER A 379 6.43 13.03 9.06
C SER A 379 5.75 11.66 9.03
N LYS A 380 6.29 10.66 9.74
CA LYS A 380 5.58 9.41 10.01
C LYS A 380 4.90 9.45 11.37
N SER A 381 3.86 8.63 11.52
CA SER A 381 3.20 8.35 12.79
C SER A 381 4.13 7.61 13.74
N ASP A 382 3.99 7.90 15.03
CA ASP A 382 4.67 7.15 16.09
C ASP A 382 3.84 5.96 16.63
N TYR A 383 2.72 5.63 15.97
CA TYR A 383 1.82 4.57 16.41
C TYR A 383 1.12 3.81 15.28
N HIS A 384 0.60 4.49 14.24
CA HIS A 384 -0.16 3.83 13.18
C HIS A 384 0.69 2.81 12.41
N LEU A 385 0.04 1.76 11.89
CA LEU A 385 0.64 0.70 11.09
C LEU A 385 -0.02 0.65 9.71
N THR A 386 0.77 0.90 8.66
CA THR A 386 0.33 0.91 7.25
C THR A 386 1.36 0.22 6.34
N PRO A 387 1.58 -1.10 6.48
CA PRO A 387 2.60 -1.83 5.72
C PRO A 387 2.37 -1.84 4.20
N ASN A 388 1.12 -1.78 3.71
CA ASN A 388 0.86 -1.74 2.27
C ASN A 388 1.17 -0.39 1.65
N ILE A 389 0.91 0.70 2.38
CA ILE A 389 1.31 2.05 1.98
C ILE A 389 2.83 2.22 2.13
N GLU A 390 3.47 1.59 3.11
CA GLU A 390 4.94 1.48 3.15
C GLU A 390 5.49 0.81 1.89
N ARG A 391 4.90 -0.31 1.45
CA ARG A 391 5.23 -0.97 0.19
C ARG A 391 5.04 -0.03 -1.00
N LEU A 392 3.89 0.64 -1.11
CA LEU A 392 3.62 1.61 -2.19
C LEU A 392 4.69 2.69 -2.26
N ALA A 393 5.08 3.24 -1.11
CA ALA A 393 6.09 4.27 -1.01
C ALA A 393 7.50 3.73 -1.34
N ALA A 394 7.84 2.51 -0.91
CA ALA A 394 9.12 1.88 -1.26
C ALA A 394 9.23 1.56 -2.76
N GLU A 395 8.12 1.18 -3.37
CA GLU A 395 8.05 0.82 -4.78
C GLU A 395 7.92 2.02 -5.73
N GLY A 396 7.86 3.25 -5.21
CA GLY A 396 7.59 4.43 -6.01
C GLY A 396 8.25 5.70 -5.49
N MET A 397 7.65 6.80 -5.85
CA MET A 397 8.05 8.16 -5.50
C MET A 397 7.09 8.76 -4.48
N ARG A 398 7.65 9.44 -3.48
CA ARG A 398 6.91 10.25 -2.50
C ARG A 398 6.93 11.71 -2.94
N PHE A 399 5.82 12.41 -2.77
CA PHE A 399 5.80 13.86 -2.88
C PHE A 399 5.78 14.45 -1.47
N SER A 400 6.93 14.94 -1.01
CA SER A 400 7.08 15.44 0.37
C SER A 400 6.25 16.71 0.63
N ARG A 401 5.95 17.46 -0.44
CA ARG A 401 5.21 18.73 -0.45
C ARG A 401 3.97 18.65 -1.33
N ALA A 402 3.13 17.64 -1.09
CA ALA A 402 1.83 17.53 -1.74
C ALA A 402 0.72 18.22 -0.94
N TYR A 403 -0.14 18.95 -1.65
CA TYR A 403 -1.22 19.74 -1.07
C TYR A 403 -2.58 19.35 -1.65
N SER A 404 -3.60 19.36 -0.80
CA SER A 404 -4.98 19.31 -1.22
C SER A 404 -5.40 20.67 -1.80
N PRO A 405 -6.28 20.71 -2.83
CA PRO A 405 -6.76 21.96 -3.41
C PRO A 405 -7.56 22.84 -2.43
N ALA A 406 -8.13 22.23 -1.38
CA ALA A 406 -8.82 22.91 -0.30
C ALA A 406 -8.57 22.20 1.04
N PRO A 407 -8.80 22.85 2.18
CA PRO A 407 -8.77 22.18 3.47
C PRO A 407 -10.07 21.40 3.75
N ASN A 408 -10.86 21.07 2.72
CA ASN A 408 -12.16 20.41 2.82
C ASN A 408 -12.38 19.42 1.66
N CYS A 409 -13.21 18.41 1.93
CA CYS A 409 -13.38 17.27 1.04
C CYS A 409 -14.05 17.59 -0.30
N SER A 410 -15.28 18.16 -0.34
CA SER A 410 -15.96 18.39 -1.64
C SER A 410 -15.18 19.33 -2.57
N PRO A 411 -14.67 20.49 -2.13
CA PRO A 411 -13.89 21.36 -3.02
C PRO A 411 -12.64 20.68 -3.57
N SER A 412 -11.88 19.96 -2.73
CA SER A 412 -10.73 19.17 -3.19
C SER A 412 -11.11 18.09 -4.19
N ARG A 413 -12.23 17.38 -3.96
CA ARG A 413 -12.72 16.32 -4.85
C ARG A 413 -13.12 16.86 -6.21
N TYR A 414 -13.77 18.03 -6.27
CA TYR A 414 -14.10 18.67 -7.54
C TYR A 414 -12.83 19.13 -8.28
N ALA A 415 -11.93 19.79 -7.57
CA ALA A 415 -10.68 20.30 -8.12
C ALA A 415 -9.79 19.20 -8.72
N VAL A 416 -9.69 18.03 -8.06
CA VAL A 416 -8.96 16.87 -8.61
C VAL A 416 -9.59 16.36 -9.90
N GLN A 417 -10.93 16.35 -10.00
CA GLN A 417 -11.60 15.87 -11.21
C GLN A 417 -11.37 16.77 -12.41
N THR A 418 -11.18 18.09 -12.23
CA THR A 418 -11.14 19.06 -13.34
C THR A 418 -9.77 19.68 -13.58
N GLY A 419 -8.82 19.51 -12.65
CA GLY A 419 -7.51 20.15 -12.72
C GLY A 419 -7.56 21.67 -12.49
N LYS A 420 -8.60 22.17 -11.83
CA LYS A 420 -8.81 23.60 -11.56
C LYS A 420 -8.86 23.89 -10.06
N THR A 421 -8.37 25.05 -9.64
CA THR A 421 -8.42 25.46 -8.22
C THR A 421 -9.87 25.69 -7.78
N CYS A 422 -10.12 25.61 -6.48
CA CYS A 422 -11.42 25.93 -5.92
C CYS A 422 -11.83 27.41 -6.16
N THR A 423 -10.83 28.30 -6.30
CA THR A 423 -11.03 29.70 -6.68
C THR A 423 -11.61 29.81 -8.09
N HIS A 424 -10.97 29.15 -9.07
CA HIS A 424 -11.43 29.09 -10.45
C HIS A 424 -12.83 28.50 -10.57
N LEU A 425 -13.07 27.38 -9.90
CA LEU A 425 -14.35 26.68 -9.95
C LEU A 425 -15.48 27.46 -9.26
N GLY A 426 -15.18 28.48 -8.45
CA GLY A 426 -16.16 29.11 -7.56
C GLY A 426 -16.76 28.17 -6.50
N PHE A 427 -16.23 26.95 -6.38
CA PHE A 427 -16.70 25.90 -5.49
C PHE A 427 -15.75 25.83 -4.28
N THR A 428 -16.07 26.58 -3.24
CA THR A 428 -15.15 26.85 -2.12
C THR A 428 -15.62 26.29 -0.77
N ASP A 429 -16.69 25.48 -0.75
CA ASP A 429 -17.16 24.82 0.47
C ASP A 429 -17.83 23.45 0.20
N ILE A 430 -17.95 22.62 1.25
CA ILE A 430 -18.58 21.29 1.21
C ILE A 430 -20.03 21.35 0.71
N VAL A 431 -20.46 20.40 -0.11
CA VAL A 431 -21.87 20.31 -0.54
C VAL A 431 -22.82 20.22 0.65
N ASN A 432 -24.02 20.80 0.54
CA ASN A 432 -25.09 20.71 1.55
C ASN A 432 -24.78 21.30 2.94
N ARG A 433 -23.56 21.80 3.21
CA ARG A 433 -23.29 22.62 4.41
C ARG A 433 -24.03 23.96 4.25
N ASN A 434 -24.78 24.39 5.25
CA ASN A 434 -25.36 25.73 5.19
C ASN A 434 -24.30 26.76 5.61
N ASN A 435 -23.81 27.54 4.63
CA ASN A 435 -22.98 28.72 4.83
C ASN A 435 -23.66 29.95 4.23
N ASP A 436 -24.99 30.05 4.39
CA ASP A 436 -25.74 31.24 3.98
C ASP A 436 -25.06 32.50 4.55
N PRO A 437 -25.00 33.60 3.78
CA PRO A 437 -24.51 34.90 4.24
C PRO A 437 -25.43 35.35 5.38
N THR A 438 -25.04 35.00 6.60
CA THR A 438 -25.76 35.33 7.81
C THR A 438 -24.74 35.98 8.73
N PRO A 439 -25.04 37.17 9.28
CA PRO A 439 -24.21 37.80 10.30
C PRO A 439 -24.23 36.89 11.53
N ASN A 440 -23.31 35.93 11.55
CA ASN A 440 -23.18 34.99 12.64
C ASN A 440 -22.71 35.80 13.85
N THR A 441 -23.41 35.69 14.97
CA THR A 441 -23.05 36.38 16.20
C THR A 441 -21.61 36.02 16.59
N GLY A 442 -20.68 36.98 16.48
CA GLY A 442 -19.30 36.86 16.94
C GLY A 442 -18.19 36.75 15.88
N TYR A 443 -18.47 36.89 14.58
CA TYR A 443 -17.44 36.97 13.52
C TYR A 443 -17.40 38.36 12.89
N LEU A 444 -16.22 38.79 12.42
CA LEU A 444 -16.07 40.14 11.86
C LEU A 444 -16.52 40.24 10.39
N LEU A 445 -16.59 39.12 9.66
CA LEU A 445 -16.93 39.11 8.24
C LEU A 445 -18.23 38.33 7.96
N ILE A 446 -18.91 38.70 6.88
CA ILE A 446 -20.02 37.98 6.25
C ILE A 446 -19.43 37.08 5.16
N SER A 447 -19.61 35.76 5.28
CA SER A 447 -19.24 34.81 4.22
C SER A 447 -20.04 35.09 2.93
N PRO A 448 -19.47 34.97 1.73
CA PRO A 448 -20.15 35.29 0.45
C PRO A 448 -21.30 34.35 0.08
N GLY A 449 -21.54 33.29 0.85
CA GLY A 449 -22.42 32.19 0.44
C GLY A 449 -21.80 31.32 -0.67
N LYS A 450 -22.58 30.38 -1.19
CA LYS A 450 -22.14 29.42 -2.22
C LYS A 450 -22.80 29.73 -3.54
N HIS A 451 -22.01 30.06 -4.57
CA HIS A 451 -22.54 30.30 -5.91
C HIS A 451 -22.50 29.05 -6.77
N VAL A 452 -21.51 28.18 -6.55
CA VAL A 452 -21.38 26.89 -7.23
C VAL A 452 -21.53 25.77 -6.19
N THR A 453 -22.52 24.90 -6.39
CA THR A 453 -22.88 23.85 -5.42
C THR A 453 -22.88 22.44 -5.99
N GLU A 454 -22.52 22.30 -7.27
CA GLU A 454 -22.45 21.05 -8.02
C GLU A 454 -21.44 21.15 -9.16
N ILE A 455 -21.05 20.01 -9.73
CA ILE A 455 -20.20 19.99 -10.92
C ILE A 455 -20.95 20.68 -12.08
N GLN A 456 -20.33 21.72 -12.64
CA GLN A 456 -20.86 22.47 -13.76
C GLN A 456 -20.71 21.68 -15.07
N SER A 457 -21.70 21.84 -15.96
CA SER A 457 -21.82 21.07 -17.20
C SER A 457 -20.71 21.31 -18.23
N GLU A 458 -20.04 22.45 -18.13
CA GLU A 458 -18.91 22.87 -18.97
C GLU A 458 -17.58 22.26 -18.51
N GLU A 459 -17.51 21.72 -17.29
CA GLU A 459 -16.31 21.09 -16.80
C GLU A 459 -16.16 19.67 -17.35
N THR A 460 -14.92 19.31 -17.68
CA THR A 460 -14.57 17.97 -18.14
C THR A 460 -13.80 17.26 -17.04
N THR A 461 -14.32 16.13 -16.56
CA THR A 461 -13.68 15.33 -15.52
C THR A 461 -12.58 14.41 -16.07
N ILE A 462 -11.71 13.86 -15.20
CA ILE A 462 -10.65 12.90 -15.59
C ILE A 462 -11.21 11.77 -16.47
N ALA A 463 -12.32 11.15 -16.05
CA ALA A 463 -12.91 10.02 -16.76
C ALA A 463 -13.48 10.42 -18.14
N GLU A 464 -14.16 11.56 -18.22
CA GLU A 464 -14.66 12.10 -19.49
C GLU A 464 -13.51 12.44 -20.44
N LEU A 465 -12.45 13.07 -19.91
CA LEU A 465 -11.28 13.46 -20.68
C LEU A 465 -10.57 12.26 -21.28
N LEU A 466 -10.28 11.21 -20.49
CA LEU A 466 -9.65 9.98 -21.00
C LEU A 466 -10.46 9.31 -22.11
N LYS A 467 -11.79 9.36 -22.02
CA LYS A 467 -12.69 8.83 -23.06
C LYS A 467 -12.65 9.61 -24.37
N THR A 468 -12.12 10.83 -24.37
CA THR A 468 -11.92 11.59 -25.61
C THR A 468 -10.73 11.12 -26.44
N ILE A 469 -9.82 10.32 -25.85
CA ILE A 469 -8.64 9.81 -26.54
C ILE A 469 -9.06 8.80 -27.62
N SER A 470 -8.93 9.21 -28.88
CA SER A 470 -9.37 8.41 -30.02
C SER A 470 -8.58 7.10 -30.11
N GLY A 471 -9.29 5.98 -30.17
CA GLY A 471 -8.69 4.65 -30.29
C GLY A 471 -8.28 4.01 -28.96
N ALA A 472 -8.21 4.78 -27.86
CA ALA A 472 -7.86 4.22 -26.55
C ALA A 472 -9.02 3.44 -25.92
N GLY A 473 -10.25 3.97 -26.00
CA GLY A 473 -11.45 3.29 -25.51
C GLY A 473 -11.46 3.09 -23.99
N TYR A 474 -10.92 4.04 -23.22
CA TYR A 474 -10.82 3.94 -21.76
C TYR A 474 -12.17 3.59 -21.09
N ALA A 475 -12.12 2.60 -20.21
CA ALA A 475 -13.18 2.34 -19.23
C ALA A 475 -12.89 3.11 -17.92
N ALA A 476 -13.92 3.50 -17.19
CA ALA A 476 -13.74 4.21 -15.92
C ALA A 476 -14.63 3.67 -14.79
N ALA A 477 -14.09 3.60 -13.57
CA ALA A 477 -14.85 3.24 -12.38
C ALA A 477 -14.55 4.14 -11.17
N HIS A 478 -15.58 4.39 -10.36
CA HIS A 478 -15.47 5.15 -9.11
C HIS A 478 -16.22 4.42 -7.99
N PHE A 479 -15.47 3.86 -7.03
CA PHE A 479 -16.05 3.20 -5.87
C PHE A 479 -15.79 4.02 -4.60
N GLY A 480 -16.79 4.08 -3.72
CA GLY A 480 -16.74 4.83 -2.47
C GLY A 480 -17.28 6.25 -2.55
N LYS A 481 -16.68 7.17 -1.79
CA LYS A 481 -17.15 8.53 -1.52
C LYS A 481 -17.05 9.44 -2.75
N TRP A 482 -18.18 9.92 -3.26
CA TRP A 482 -18.21 10.92 -4.33
C TRP A 482 -18.18 12.35 -3.75
N HIS A 483 -19.16 12.65 -2.89
CA HIS A 483 -19.33 13.88 -2.13
C HIS A 483 -19.41 15.17 -2.97
N LEU A 484 -19.93 15.05 -4.19
CA LEU A 484 -20.24 16.13 -5.12
C LEU A 484 -21.69 16.00 -5.59
N ASN A 485 -22.35 17.13 -5.78
CA ASN A 485 -23.64 17.19 -6.48
C ASN A 485 -23.40 17.24 -8.01
N GLY A 486 -24.45 17.09 -8.81
CA GLY A 486 -24.34 17.12 -10.28
C GLY A 486 -24.65 15.80 -10.99
N GLY A 487 -25.23 14.81 -10.30
CA GLY A 487 -25.69 13.55 -10.91
C GLY A 487 -24.87 12.31 -10.55
N GLY A 488 -23.80 12.46 -9.77
CA GLY A 488 -22.94 11.35 -9.33
C GLY A 488 -21.93 10.92 -10.40
N PRO A 489 -21.03 9.97 -10.10
CA PRO A 489 -19.94 9.60 -11.01
C PRO A 489 -20.39 9.19 -12.41
N GLY A 490 -21.54 8.53 -12.54
CA GLY A 490 -22.09 8.12 -13.84
C GLY A 490 -22.42 9.27 -14.79
N ALA A 491 -22.78 10.44 -14.25
CA ALA A 491 -22.99 11.65 -15.05
C ALA A 491 -21.67 12.28 -15.52
N HIS A 492 -20.54 11.85 -14.96
CA HIS A 492 -19.19 12.37 -15.17
C HIS A 492 -18.24 11.29 -15.67
N GLY A 493 -18.73 10.47 -16.60
CA GLY A 493 -17.90 9.54 -17.36
C GLY A 493 -17.48 8.24 -16.66
N TYR A 494 -17.89 7.95 -15.43
CA TYR A 494 -17.60 6.67 -14.78
C TYR A 494 -18.63 5.59 -15.16
N ASP A 495 -18.20 4.48 -15.75
CA ASP A 495 -19.07 3.38 -16.22
C ASP A 495 -19.58 2.49 -15.08
N ALA A 496 -18.74 2.26 -14.06
CA ALA A 496 -19.08 1.52 -12.87
C ALA A 496 -18.93 2.40 -11.63
N HIS A 497 -19.97 2.51 -10.80
CA HIS A 497 -19.93 3.41 -9.66
C HIS A 497 -20.93 3.07 -8.56
N ASN A 498 -20.70 3.61 -7.35
CA ASN A 498 -21.67 3.52 -6.24
C ASN A 498 -22.70 4.66 -6.19
N GLY A 499 -22.63 5.63 -7.11
CA GLY A 499 -23.58 6.74 -7.21
C GLY A 499 -23.12 7.99 -6.44
N ALA A 500 -24.03 8.94 -6.23
CA ALA A 500 -23.75 10.21 -5.55
C ALA A 500 -23.70 10.04 -4.02
N THR A 501 -22.73 9.28 -3.54
CA THR A 501 -22.50 8.98 -2.12
C THR A 501 -21.86 10.15 -1.38
N GLY A 502 -22.10 10.28 -0.08
CA GLY A 502 -21.47 11.23 0.84
C GLY A 502 -20.81 10.52 2.02
N ASN A 503 -20.62 11.20 3.15
CA ASN A 503 -19.98 10.58 4.32
C ASN A 503 -20.82 9.45 4.96
N ALA A 504 -22.14 9.55 4.88
CA ALA A 504 -23.06 8.71 5.64
C ALA A 504 -23.05 7.25 5.18
N GLU A 505 -22.86 7.02 3.88
CA GLU A 505 -22.82 5.69 3.27
C GLU A 505 -21.69 4.82 3.83
N GLY A 506 -20.57 5.43 4.23
CA GLY A 506 -19.46 4.76 4.87
C GLY A 506 -19.65 4.51 6.37
N SER A 507 -20.72 4.99 7.01
CA SER A 507 -20.87 4.88 8.47
C SER A 507 -21.92 3.83 8.86
N ALA A 508 -21.47 2.60 9.17
CA ALA A 508 -22.30 1.55 9.76
C ALA A 508 -22.31 1.60 11.31
N GLY A 509 -23.23 2.36 11.89
CA GLY A 509 -23.47 2.34 13.35
C GLY A 509 -22.84 3.50 14.13
N PRO A 510 -22.77 3.40 15.48
CA PRO A 510 -22.28 4.47 16.35
C PRO A 510 -20.77 4.68 16.19
N ASP A 511 -20.27 5.81 16.70
CA ASP A 511 -18.82 6.10 16.73
C ASP A 511 -18.06 5.12 17.64
N ASN A 512 -16.80 4.84 17.29
CA ASN A 512 -15.88 3.91 17.96
C ASN A 512 -16.43 2.48 18.10
N VAL A 513 -16.83 1.87 16.98
CA VAL A 513 -17.43 0.53 16.95
C VAL A 513 -16.65 -0.45 16.08
N ALA A 514 -16.55 -1.69 16.55
CA ALA A 514 -16.04 -2.81 15.76
C ALA A 514 -17.12 -3.32 14.79
N VAL A 515 -16.81 -3.40 13.50
CA VAL A 515 -17.70 -3.91 12.44
C VAL A 515 -16.91 -4.78 11.45
N GLU A 516 -17.60 -5.64 10.71
CA GLU A 516 -16.96 -6.56 9.75
C GLU A 516 -16.38 -5.85 8.52
N ASP A 517 -17.08 -4.83 8.01
CA ASP A 517 -16.66 -4.04 6.85
C ASP A 517 -16.58 -2.54 7.23
N PRO A 518 -15.58 -2.15 8.03
CA PRO A 518 -15.44 -0.77 8.52
C PRO A 518 -15.29 0.18 7.33
N LYS A 519 -16.08 1.26 7.33
CA LYS A 519 -16.04 2.28 6.27
C LYS A 519 -16.18 1.72 4.84
N LEU A 520 -16.82 0.56 4.69
CA LEU A 520 -16.94 -0.18 3.42
C LEU A 520 -15.60 -0.49 2.74
N ILE A 521 -14.49 -0.50 3.50
CA ILE A 521 -13.13 -0.64 2.97
C ILE A 521 -12.99 -1.93 2.17
N TYR A 522 -13.42 -3.07 2.72
CA TYR A 522 -13.21 -4.37 2.10
C TYR A 522 -14.20 -4.64 0.98
N SER A 523 -15.47 -4.21 1.11
CA SER A 523 -16.42 -4.33 -0.01
C SER A 523 -16.07 -3.43 -1.19
N MET A 524 -15.52 -2.25 -0.94
CA MET A 524 -15.03 -1.34 -1.98
C MET A 524 -13.79 -1.93 -2.68
N ALA A 525 -12.84 -2.49 -1.91
CA ALA A 525 -11.69 -3.20 -2.47
C ALA A 525 -12.14 -4.37 -3.35
N ARG A 526 -13.05 -5.23 -2.89
CA ARG A 526 -13.57 -6.37 -3.69
C ARG A 526 -14.28 -5.93 -4.98
N GLN A 527 -15.07 -4.84 -4.94
CA GLN A 527 -15.68 -4.27 -6.13
C GLN A 527 -14.63 -3.77 -7.12
N SER A 528 -13.62 -3.06 -6.61
CA SER A 528 -12.51 -2.52 -7.38
C SER A 528 -11.71 -3.63 -8.06
N THR A 529 -11.34 -4.68 -7.32
CA THR A 529 -10.55 -5.79 -7.85
C THR A 529 -11.33 -6.62 -8.87
N ALA A 530 -12.61 -6.91 -8.62
CA ALA A 530 -13.44 -7.68 -9.56
C ALA A 530 -13.68 -6.91 -10.86
N TRP A 531 -13.93 -5.60 -10.79
CA TRP A 531 -14.09 -4.77 -11.98
C TRP A 531 -12.77 -4.63 -12.76
N MET A 532 -11.65 -4.45 -12.05
CA MET A 532 -10.31 -4.38 -12.64
C MET A 532 -9.97 -5.67 -13.40
N GLU A 533 -10.21 -6.83 -12.78
CA GLU A 533 -9.98 -8.16 -13.38
C GLU A 533 -10.78 -8.35 -14.68
N SER A 534 -12.08 -8.00 -14.67
CA SER A 534 -12.90 -8.05 -15.89
C SER A 534 -12.37 -7.13 -16.99
N THR A 535 -12.01 -5.89 -16.64
CA THR A 535 -11.55 -4.88 -17.60
C THR A 535 -10.20 -5.24 -18.21
N VAL A 536 -9.31 -5.82 -17.40
CA VAL A 536 -8.03 -6.38 -17.86
C VAL A 536 -8.26 -7.56 -18.81
N GLY A 537 -9.19 -8.46 -18.49
CA GLY A 537 -9.57 -9.58 -19.34
C GLY A 537 -10.11 -9.15 -20.71
N ASP A 538 -10.87 -8.05 -20.76
CA ASP A 538 -11.37 -7.43 -21.99
C ASP A 538 -10.30 -6.63 -22.76
N ARG A 539 -9.10 -6.52 -22.18
CA ARG A 539 -7.94 -5.79 -22.72
C ARG A 539 -8.20 -4.30 -22.95
N VAL A 540 -8.99 -3.69 -22.09
CA VAL A 540 -9.33 -2.27 -22.15
C VAL A 540 -8.45 -1.48 -21.18
N PRO A 541 -7.81 -0.36 -21.58
CA PRO A 541 -7.13 0.52 -20.62
C PRO A 541 -8.16 1.20 -19.71
N PHE A 542 -7.81 1.49 -18.47
CA PHE A 542 -8.80 1.97 -17.51
C PHE A 542 -8.34 3.07 -16.58
N HIS A 543 -9.31 3.81 -16.04
CA HIS A 543 -9.16 4.66 -14.88
C HIS A 543 -10.05 4.17 -13.74
N LEU A 544 -9.45 3.82 -12.60
CA LEU A 544 -10.14 3.41 -11.39
C LEU A 544 -9.87 4.44 -10.30
N GLN A 545 -10.93 5.02 -9.73
CA GLN A 545 -10.83 5.79 -8.50
C GLN A 545 -11.38 4.99 -7.31
N VAL A 546 -10.51 4.64 -6.38
CA VAL A 546 -10.85 4.03 -5.09
C VAL A 546 -10.92 5.16 -4.05
N SER A 547 -12.13 5.66 -3.83
CA SER A 547 -12.37 6.88 -3.05
C SER A 547 -12.86 6.51 -1.65
N HIS A 548 -11.93 6.36 -0.70
CA HIS A 548 -12.27 5.89 0.64
C HIS A 548 -13.20 6.85 1.40
N TYR A 549 -14.09 6.28 2.21
CA TYR A 549 -14.76 6.97 3.33
C TYR A 549 -13.85 7.03 4.57
N ALA A 550 -12.91 6.09 4.67
CA ALA A 550 -11.86 6.12 5.68
C ALA A 550 -10.87 7.26 5.35
N VAL A 551 -10.41 8.02 6.34
CA VAL A 551 -10.50 7.83 7.81
C VAL A 551 -11.39 8.88 8.49
N HIS A 552 -12.47 9.29 7.82
CA HIS A 552 -13.43 10.26 8.34
C HIS A 552 -14.04 9.84 9.69
N SER A 553 -14.57 10.82 10.43
CA SER A 553 -15.26 10.64 11.72
C SER A 553 -16.36 9.56 11.69
N ASP A 554 -16.86 9.17 12.86
CA ASP A 554 -17.62 7.93 13.11
C ASP A 554 -16.70 6.71 12.96
N ILE A 555 -15.67 6.65 13.81
CA ILE A 555 -14.57 5.70 13.76
C ILE A 555 -15.13 4.28 13.81
N GLN A 556 -14.82 3.52 12.78
CA GLN A 556 -15.21 2.12 12.60
C GLN A 556 -13.98 1.32 12.25
N PHE A 557 -13.82 0.16 12.88
CA PHE A 557 -12.65 -0.70 12.70
C PHE A 557 -13.07 -2.16 12.74
N SER A 558 -12.24 -3.06 12.23
CA SER A 558 -12.41 -4.50 12.44
C SER A 558 -11.78 -4.90 13.77
N GLN A 559 -12.32 -5.94 14.41
CA GLN A 559 -11.71 -6.46 15.64
C GLN A 559 -10.28 -6.94 15.38
N ALA A 560 -10.02 -7.54 14.21
CA ALA A 560 -8.69 -7.98 13.81
C ALA A 560 -7.69 -6.81 13.76
N ALA A 561 -8.02 -5.70 13.10
CA ALA A 561 -7.15 -4.53 13.05
C ALA A 561 -6.96 -3.88 14.43
N TYR A 562 -7.98 -3.92 15.29
CA TYR A 562 -7.85 -3.46 16.68
C TYR A 562 -6.86 -4.32 17.46
N ASP A 563 -6.93 -5.64 17.32
CA ASP A 563 -6.13 -6.62 18.06
C ASP A 563 -4.64 -6.58 17.67
N VAL A 564 -4.30 -6.15 16.44
CA VAL A 564 -2.90 -5.91 16.02
C VAL A 564 -2.15 -4.98 16.98
N TYR A 565 -2.84 -4.03 17.61
CA TYR A 565 -2.26 -3.08 18.55
C TYR A 565 -2.14 -3.62 19.98
N GLU A 566 -2.49 -4.88 20.25
CA GLU A 566 -2.31 -5.46 21.58
C GLU A 566 -0.82 -5.53 21.95
N GLY A 567 -0.47 -4.94 23.09
CA GLY A 567 0.92 -4.88 23.55
C GLY A 567 1.80 -3.83 22.86
N ILE A 568 1.28 -3.11 21.85
CA ILE A 568 1.99 -1.97 21.25
C ILE A 568 1.83 -0.74 22.16
N PRO A 569 2.93 -0.13 22.66
CA PRO A 569 2.83 1.10 23.44
C PRO A 569 2.18 2.23 22.64
N LEU A 570 1.33 3.02 23.28
CA LEU A 570 0.73 4.20 22.65
C LEU A 570 1.83 5.20 22.24
N GLY A 571 1.67 5.79 21.05
CA GLY A 571 2.49 6.89 20.60
C GLY A 571 2.29 8.14 21.47
N THR A 572 3.27 9.03 21.41
CA THR A 572 3.24 10.33 22.08
C THR A 572 2.35 11.34 21.36
N ARG A 573 2.30 11.29 20.02
CA ARG A 573 1.43 12.12 19.18
C ARG A 573 0.17 11.36 18.80
N HIS A 574 0.33 10.13 18.32
CA HIS A 574 -0.78 9.28 17.91
C HIS A 574 -1.06 8.22 18.98
N SER A 575 -2.20 8.30 19.66
CA SER A 575 -2.51 7.42 20.80
C SER A 575 -3.89 6.76 20.74
N SER A 576 -4.68 7.02 19.70
CA SER A 576 -6.02 6.45 19.56
C SER A 576 -5.95 5.08 18.90
N ARG A 577 -6.14 4.01 19.67
CA ARG A 577 -6.14 2.62 19.15
C ARG A 577 -7.29 2.37 18.16
N THR A 578 -8.46 2.97 18.36
CA THR A 578 -9.60 2.80 17.44
C THR A 578 -9.37 3.49 16.10
N TYR A 579 -8.79 4.70 16.12
CA TYR A 579 -8.40 5.40 14.90
C TYR A 579 -7.28 4.65 14.17
N ALA A 580 -6.25 4.21 14.90
CA ALA A 580 -5.14 3.44 14.34
C ALA A 580 -5.62 2.12 13.71
N ALA A 581 -6.60 1.44 14.32
CA ALA A 581 -7.22 0.25 13.75
C ALA A 581 -7.95 0.55 12.42
N MET A 582 -8.72 1.65 12.34
CA MET A 582 -9.37 2.07 11.09
C MET A 582 -8.35 2.44 9.99
N VAL A 583 -7.22 3.06 10.36
CA VAL A 583 -6.09 3.34 9.45
C VAL A 583 -5.49 2.03 8.93
N THR A 584 -5.31 1.03 9.79
CA THR A 584 -4.81 -0.30 9.41
C THR A 584 -5.80 -1.06 8.53
N ASP A 585 -7.10 -0.99 8.79
CA ASP A 585 -8.10 -1.56 7.88
C ASP A 585 -8.03 -0.92 6.50
N MET A 586 -7.91 0.42 6.43
CA MET A 586 -7.77 1.15 5.16
C MET A 586 -6.53 0.69 4.39
N ASP A 587 -5.39 0.56 5.08
CA ASP A 587 -4.16 0.02 4.52
C ASP A 587 -4.33 -1.41 3.98
N ASN A 588 -5.01 -2.28 4.72
CA ASN A 588 -5.30 -3.65 4.26
C ASN A 588 -6.17 -3.65 3.00
N GLY A 589 -7.20 -2.79 2.94
CA GLY A 589 -8.04 -2.65 1.75
C GLY A 589 -7.26 -2.14 0.54
N ILE A 590 -6.31 -1.24 0.74
CA ILE A 590 -5.36 -0.80 -0.29
C ILE A 590 -4.45 -1.96 -0.70
N GLY A 591 -3.97 -2.76 0.25
CA GLY A 591 -3.21 -3.98 0.01
C GLY A 591 -3.86 -4.90 -1.01
N LEU A 592 -5.16 -5.17 -0.86
CA LEU A 592 -5.94 -5.99 -1.79
C LEU A 592 -5.94 -5.43 -3.23
N VAL A 593 -5.99 -4.10 -3.38
CA VAL A 593 -5.94 -3.46 -4.71
C VAL A 593 -4.54 -3.58 -5.32
N LEU A 594 -3.50 -3.36 -4.51
CA LEU A 594 -2.11 -3.46 -4.95
C LEU A 594 -1.73 -4.91 -5.31
N GLU A 595 -2.16 -5.88 -4.49
CA GLU A 595 -2.00 -7.31 -4.73
C GLU A 595 -2.70 -7.73 -6.02
N LYS A 596 -3.94 -7.30 -6.26
CA LYS A 596 -4.64 -7.60 -7.51
C LYS A 596 -3.90 -7.07 -8.74
N ILE A 597 -3.27 -5.89 -8.66
CA ILE A 597 -2.43 -5.35 -9.75
C ILE A 597 -1.24 -6.27 -10.04
N ASP A 598 -0.60 -6.79 -8.99
CA ASP A 598 0.55 -7.69 -9.11
C ASP A 598 0.11 -9.08 -9.63
N GLU A 599 -1.01 -9.63 -9.12
CA GLU A 599 -1.64 -10.88 -9.58
C GLU A 599 -2.00 -10.83 -11.07
N LEU A 600 -2.62 -9.72 -11.53
CA LEU A 600 -3.01 -9.54 -12.92
C LEU A 600 -1.80 -9.27 -13.85
N GLY A 601 -0.60 -9.10 -13.30
CA GLY A 601 0.62 -8.81 -14.08
C GLY A 601 0.60 -7.45 -14.78
N ILE A 602 -0.20 -6.49 -14.30
CA ILE A 602 -0.38 -5.18 -14.94
C ILE A 602 0.46 -4.08 -14.28
N ARG A 603 1.34 -4.44 -13.35
CA ARG A 603 2.21 -3.51 -12.63
C ARG A 603 2.99 -2.59 -13.56
N ASN A 604 3.57 -3.14 -14.63
CA ASN A 604 4.40 -2.41 -15.60
C ASN A 604 3.59 -1.65 -16.67
N SER A 605 2.26 -1.60 -16.53
CA SER A 605 1.36 -0.78 -17.35
C SER A 605 0.43 0.12 -16.53
N THR A 606 0.57 0.16 -15.20
CA THR A 606 -0.39 0.82 -14.31
C THR A 606 0.29 1.85 -13.43
N TYR A 607 -0.17 3.10 -13.50
CA TYR A 607 0.17 4.13 -12.52
C TYR A 607 -0.81 4.06 -11.36
N VAL A 608 -0.30 3.92 -10.13
CA VAL A 608 -1.08 4.03 -8.89
C VAL A 608 -0.69 5.33 -8.20
N ILE A 609 -1.68 6.21 -8.01
CA ILE A 609 -1.56 7.51 -7.34
C ILE A 609 -2.31 7.40 -6.03
N TYR A 610 -1.65 7.72 -4.93
CA TYR A 610 -2.25 7.81 -3.60
C TYR A 610 -2.23 9.25 -3.14
N GLN A 611 -3.37 9.81 -2.70
CA GLN A 611 -3.41 11.13 -2.09
C GLN A 611 -4.62 11.29 -1.15
N ALA A 612 -4.51 12.09 -0.09
CA ALA A 612 -5.65 12.48 0.74
C ALA A 612 -6.35 13.77 0.24
N ASP A 613 -7.64 13.91 0.53
CA ASP A 613 -8.43 15.06 0.09
C ASP A 613 -8.27 16.34 0.91
N ASN A 614 -7.79 16.22 2.14
CA ASN A 614 -7.38 17.30 3.04
C ASN A 614 -6.64 16.70 4.25
N GLY A 615 -6.04 17.55 5.07
CA GLY A 615 -5.41 17.14 6.33
C GLY A 615 -6.39 16.54 7.35
N ALA A 616 -5.88 15.92 8.42
CA ALA A 616 -6.74 15.33 9.44
C ALA A 616 -7.40 16.41 10.31
N PRO A 617 -8.64 16.21 10.80
CA PRO A 617 -9.21 17.01 11.87
C PRO A 617 -8.45 16.79 13.19
N ALA A 618 -8.23 17.84 14.00
CA ALA A 618 -7.50 17.71 15.27
C ALA A 618 -8.13 16.76 16.29
N LYS A 619 -9.43 16.46 16.17
CA LYS A 619 -10.12 15.47 17.01
C LYS A 619 -9.80 14.02 16.64
N LEU A 620 -9.35 13.78 15.41
CA LEU A 620 -9.12 12.43 14.89
C LEU A 620 -7.64 12.06 14.92
N SER A 621 -6.77 12.98 14.51
CA SER A 621 -5.33 12.75 14.45
C SER A 621 -4.54 14.03 14.77
N ASP A 622 -3.30 13.83 15.19
CA ASP A 622 -2.34 14.90 15.49
C ASP A 622 -1.49 15.19 14.24
N ASN A 623 -1.60 16.41 13.70
CA ASN A 623 -0.83 16.88 12.54
C ASN A 623 0.53 17.49 12.91
N THR A 624 0.88 17.58 14.20
CA THR A 624 2.12 18.22 14.64
C THR A 624 3.36 17.60 13.98
N PRO A 625 4.32 18.44 13.55
CA PRO A 625 4.46 19.86 13.90
C PRO A 625 3.76 20.84 12.95
N LEU A 626 2.98 20.35 11.97
CA LEU A 626 2.26 21.23 11.06
C LEU A 626 1.20 22.05 11.82
N ARG A 627 1.10 23.35 11.53
CA ARG A 627 0.08 24.21 12.12
C ARG A 627 -1.30 23.90 11.54
N GLY A 628 -2.32 23.96 12.38
CA GLY A 628 -3.71 23.76 11.99
C GLY A 628 -4.08 22.32 11.62
N HIS A 629 -5.30 22.16 11.13
CA HIS A 629 -5.94 20.88 10.83
C HIS A 629 -7.13 21.12 9.92
N LYS A 630 -7.83 20.08 9.44
CA LYS A 630 -9.12 20.30 8.76
C LYS A 630 -10.07 21.13 9.64
N PRO A 631 -10.70 22.21 9.15
CA PRO A 631 -10.73 22.70 7.77
C PRO A 631 -9.96 24.01 7.55
N GLU A 632 -8.76 24.14 8.10
CA GLU A 632 -7.91 25.34 8.06
C GLU A 632 -6.88 25.29 6.92
N GLN A 633 -6.54 26.45 6.36
CA GLN A 633 -5.62 26.62 5.23
C GLN A 633 -4.12 26.55 5.63
N TRP A 634 -3.83 26.25 6.89
CA TRP A 634 -2.47 25.99 7.39
C TRP A 634 -1.93 24.65 6.87
N GLU A 635 -0.62 24.38 7.03
CA GLU A 635 0.03 23.17 6.52
C GLU A 635 -0.69 21.90 7.00
N GLY A 636 -1.14 21.84 8.26
CA GLY A 636 -1.80 20.66 8.82
C GLY A 636 -3.20 20.39 8.29
N GLY A 637 -3.85 21.36 7.64
CA GLY A 637 -5.14 21.18 6.99
C GLY A 637 -5.07 20.95 5.49
N THR A 638 -3.93 21.25 4.86
CA THR A 638 -3.77 21.24 3.39
C THR A 638 -2.64 20.35 2.89
N ARG A 639 -1.56 20.15 3.65
CA ARG A 639 -0.49 19.22 3.27
C ARG A 639 -0.94 17.79 3.55
N VAL A 640 -0.81 16.92 2.56
CA VAL A 640 -1.39 15.57 2.55
C VAL A 640 -0.34 14.53 2.14
N PRO A 641 -0.47 13.27 2.60
CA PRO A 641 0.38 12.20 2.08
C PRO A 641 0.12 12.02 0.59
N SER A 642 1.18 11.88 -0.22
CA SER A 642 1.06 11.59 -1.64
C SER A 642 2.20 10.71 -2.16
N PHE A 643 1.83 9.65 -2.89
CA PHE A 643 2.75 8.68 -3.47
C PHE A 643 2.32 8.32 -4.89
N VAL A 644 3.30 8.02 -5.75
CA VAL A 644 3.04 7.44 -7.07
C VAL A 644 3.97 6.25 -7.29
N ARG A 645 3.42 5.14 -7.79
CA ARG A 645 4.20 4.05 -8.39
C ARG A 645 3.72 3.79 -9.81
N GLY A 646 4.58 3.31 -10.68
CA GLY A 646 4.20 2.93 -12.04
C GLY A 646 5.37 2.92 -13.01
N PRO A 647 5.08 2.77 -14.32
CA PRO A 647 6.10 2.72 -15.36
C PRO A 647 7.00 3.97 -15.35
N GLY A 648 8.31 3.77 -15.36
CA GLY A 648 9.28 4.89 -15.37
C GLY A 648 9.37 5.68 -14.06
N ILE A 649 8.64 5.30 -13.00
CA ILE A 649 8.77 5.93 -11.68
C ILE A 649 9.90 5.22 -10.91
N PRO A 650 10.90 5.96 -10.39
CA PRO A 650 11.99 5.36 -9.63
C PRO A 650 11.51 4.92 -8.24
N THR A 651 11.93 3.73 -7.82
CA THR A 651 11.65 3.18 -6.49
C THR A 651 12.39 3.94 -5.39
N GLU A 652 11.86 3.93 -4.17
CA GLU A 652 12.42 4.59 -2.98
C GLU A 652 12.82 6.06 -3.20
N SER A 653 12.11 6.75 -4.10
CA SER A 653 12.46 8.12 -4.49
C SER A 653 11.57 9.16 -3.82
N GLN A 654 12.00 10.42 -3.88
CA GLN A 654 11.27 11.57 -3.34
C GLN A 654 11.34 12.75 -4.31
N CYS A 655 10.22 13.46 -4.43
CA CYS A 655 10.11 14.76 -5.05
C CYS A 655 9.80 15.82 -3.98
N ASP A 656 10.64 16.85 -3.92
CA ASP A 656 10.51 17.99 -3.01
C ASP A 656 9.89 19.22 -3.67
N VAL A 657 9.46 19.12 -4.93
CA VAL A 657 8.73 20.19 -5.60
C VAL A 657 7.30 20.24 -5.07
N PRO A 658 6.75 21.42 -4.73
CA PRO A 658 5.35 21.54 -4.36
C PRO A 658 4.42 21.05 -5.48
N VAL A 659 3.49 20.16 -5.13
CA VAL A 659 2.44 19.65 -6.03
C VAL A 659 1.07 19.78 -5.38
N MET A 660 0.02 19.88 -6.17
CA MET A 660 -1.35 19.98 -5.69
C MET A 660 -2.25 18.94 -6.37
N GLY A 661 -3.35 18.53 -5.74
CA GLY A 661 -4.29 17.57 -6.34
C GLY A 661 -4.82 17.96 -7.73
N ILE A 662 -4.85 19.26 -8.08
CA ILE A 662 -5.21 19.73 -9.43
C ILE A 662 -4.23 19.28 -10.52
N ASP A 663 -3.01 18.90 -10.15
CA ASP A 663 -1.95 18.45 -11.05
C ASP A 663 -2.18 16.99 -11.51
N ILE A 664 -3.08 16.25 -10.85
CA ILE A 664 -3.37 14.83 -11.18
C ILE A 664 -3.97 14.68 -12.58
N LEU A 665 -4.99 15.49 -12.94
CA LEU A 665 -5.63 15.42 -14.26
C LEU A 665 -4.64 15.65 -15.41
N PRO A 666 -3.84 16.73 -15.45
CA PRO A 666 -2.88 16.95 -16.53
C PRO A 666 -1.77 15.90 -16.55
N THR A 667 -1.37 15.36 -15.40
CA THR A 667 -0.38 14.27 -15.34
C THR A 667 -0.93 12.97 -15.94
N ILE A 668 -2.15 12.57 -15.57
CA ILE A 668 -2.84 11.41 -16.16
C ILE A 668 -2.98 11.56 -17.68
N TRP A 669 -3.37 12.76 -18.14
CA TRP A 669 -3.47 13.05 -19.56
C TRP A 669 -2.13 12.91 -20.30
N GLU A 670 -1.05 13.47 -19.76
CA GLU A 670 0.26 13.39 -20.39
C GLU A 670 0.78 11.94 -20.41
N TRP A 671 0.58 11.16 -19.34
CA TRP A 671 0.92 9.73 -19.37
C TRP A 671 0.08 8.95 -20.38
N ALA A 672 -1.18 9.31 -20.58
CA ALA A 672 -2.06 8.64 -21.52
C ALA A 672 -1.76 8.97 -22.98
N THR A 673 -1.23 10.17 -23.28
CA THR A 673 -1.10 10.69 -24.66
C THR A 673 0.33 11.01 -25.08
N GLY A 674 1.27 11.05 -24.14
CA GLY A 674 2.65 11.51 -24.33
C GLY A 674 2.79 13.04 -24.46
N SER A 675 1.75 13.82 -24.18
CA SER A 675 1.79 15.29 -24.28
C SER A 675 0.70 15.97 -23.42
N VAL A 676 0.94 17.20 -22.99
CA VAL A 676 -0.11 18.07 -22.41
C VAL A 676 -1.06 18.67 -23.48
N ALA A 677 -0.78 18.46 -24.77
CA ALA A 677 -1.64 18.93 -25.85
C ALA A 677 -3.02 18.25 -25.81
N GLY A 678 -4.10 19.03 -26.00
CA GLY A 678 -5.47 18.53 -25.99
C GLY A 678 -6.17 18.61 -24.63
N LEU A 679 -5.45 19.03 -23.58
CA LEU A 679 -6.06 19.43 -22.32
C LEU A 679 -7.12 20.53 -22.52
N PRO A 680 -8.22 20.51 -21.74
CA PRO A 680 -9.18 21.61 -21.68
C PRO A 680 -8.50 22.97 -21.46
N ALA A 681 -9.07 24.02 -22.06
CA ALA A 681 -8.60 25.38 -21.82
C ALA A 681 -8.78 25.77 -20.34
N ASN A 682 -7.91 26.64 -19.85
CA ASN A 682 -7.94 27.18 -18.49
C ASN A 682 -7.84 26.11 -17.40
N ILE A 683 -7.01 25.09 -17.58
CA ILE A 683 -6.57 24.21 -16.49
C ILE A 683 -5.52 24.97 -15.66
N ASP A 684 -5.65 24.90 -14.33
CA ASP A 684 -4.69 25.51 -13.41
C ASP A 684 -3.53 24.56 -13.07
N GLY A 685 -3.82 23.26 -13.03
CA GLY A 685 -2.86 22.22 -12.72
C GLY A 685 -1.80 22.04 -13.81
N ALA A 686 -0.69 21.41 -13.44
CA ALA A 686 0.38 21.06 -14.37
C ALA A 686 0.89 19.64 -14.16
N SER A 687 1.41 19.04 -15.21
CA SER A 687 1.85 17.66 -15.19
C SER A 687 3.15 17.45 -14.39
N TRP A 688 3.23 16.35 -13.64
CA TRP A 688 4.42 15.94 -12.90
C TRP A 688 5.53 15.35 -13.79
N VAL A 689 5.21 14.99 -15.05
CA VAL A 689 6.07 14.17 -15.90
C VAL A 689 7.46 14.77 -16.09
N GLU A 690 7.56 16.06 -16.40
CA GLU A 690 8.86 16.73 -16.56
C GLU A 690 9.68 16.70 -15.27
N THR A 691 9.05 16.96 -14.12
CA THR A 691 9.70 16.93 -12.81
C THR A 691 10.22 15.53 -12.48
N ILE A 692 9.41 14.50 -12.71
CA ILE A 692 9.78 13.09 -12.52
C ILE A 692 10.95 12.72 -13.45
N ASN A 693 10.89 13.12 -14.72
CA ASN A 693 11.95 12.85 -15.69
C ASN A 693 13.28 13.51 -15.32
N ARG A 694 13.25 14.72 -14.76
CA ARG A 694 14.46 15.38 -14.23
C ARG A 694 15.07 14.61 -13.06
N ILE A 695 14.24 14.20 -12.10
CA ILE A 695 14.69 13.40 -10.95
C ILE A 695 15.30 12.08 -11.42
N ASN A 696 14.64 11.39 -12.36
CA ASN A 696 15.15 10.17 -13.00
C ASN A 696 16.51 10.36 -13.68
N ALA A 697 16.71 11.51 -14.33
CA ALA A 697 17.98 11.85 -14.98
C ALA A 697 19.07 12.30 -13.98
N GLY A 698 18.79 12.35 -12.68
CA GLY A 698 19.69 12.89 -11.65
C GLY A 698 19.87 14.40 -11.73
N ASN A 699 18.96 15.10 -12.41
CA ASN A 699 18.96 16.55 -12.51
C ASN A 699 18.23 17.18 -11.32
N GLN A 700 18.62 18.40 -10.96
CA GLN A 700 17.84 19.19 -10.00
C GLN A 700 16.48 19.51 -10.62
N PRO A 701 15.36 19.22 -9.92
CA PRO A 701 14.05 19.65 -10.38
C PRO A 701 13.96 21.18 -10.32
N LEU A 702 12.99 21.75 -11.04
CA LEU A 702 12.68 23.16 -10.91
C LEU A 702 12.10 23.43 -9.51
N PRO A 703 12.24 24.65 -8.96
CA PRO A 703 11.67 24.99 -7.65
C PRO A 703 10.14 24.84 -7.58
N MET A 704 9.47 24.94 -8.73
CA MET A 704 8.03 24.73 -8.90
C MET A 704 7.79 24.03 -10.24
N ILE A 705 6.68 23.29 -10.35
CA ILE A 705 6.17 22.85 -11.65
C ILE A 705 5.67 24.07 -12.43
N GLU A 706 6.15 24.24 -13.67
CA GLU A 706 5.64 25.28 -14.57
C GLU A 706 4.16 25.01 -14.86
N ARG A 707 3.30 25.97 -14.50
CA ARG A 707 1.84 25.81 -14.55
C ARG A 707 1.16 26.99 -15.26
N PRO A 708 0.03 26.78 -15.96
CA PRO A 708 -0.72 27.88 -16.58
C PRO A 708 -1.46 28.75 -15.55
N GLY A 709 -1.86 28.17 -14.42
CA GLY A 709 -2.51 28.87 -13.31
C GLY A 709 -1.58 29.09 -12.13
N GLU A 710 -2.14 29.33 -10.95
CA GLU A 710 -1.38 29.50 -9.70
C GLU A 710 -1.72 28.40 -8.69
N MET A 711 -0.78 28.13 -7.79
CA MET A 711 -0.98 27.15 -6.71
C MET A 711 -1.69 27.81 -5.52
N VAL A 712 -3.00 28.05 -5.69
CA VAL A 712 -3.83 28.78 -4.73
C VAL A 712 -4.78 27.87 -3.96
N ILE A 713 -4.84 28.08 -2.65
CA ILE A 713 -5.84 27.46 -1.75
C ILE A 713 -6.72 28.57 -1.19
N TYR A 714 -8.02 28.47 -1.42
CA TYR A 714 -8.97 29.51 -1.03
C TYR A 714 -10.21 28.95 -0.34
N ALA A 715 -10.53 29.50 0.82
CA ALA A 715 -11.81 29.25 1.47
C ALA A 715 -12.32 30.52 2.17
N PRO A 716 -13.25 31.28 1.56
CA PRO A 716 -13.77 32.54 2.07
C PRO A 716 -14.90 32.35 3.10
N HIS A 717 -14.90 31.24 3.84
CA HIS A 717 -16.02 30.87 4.69
C HIS A 717 -15.58 30.65 6.12
N TYR A 718 -16.43 31.05 7.06
CA TYR A 718 -16.37 30.51 8.41
C TYR A 718 -16.95 29.09 8.46
N VAL A 719 -16.36 28.26 9.33
CA VAL A 719 -17.00 27.02 9.78
C VAL A 719 -17.27 27.16 11.27
N VAL A 720 -18.54 27.33 11.61
CA VAL A 720 -18.95 27.74 12.95
C VAL A 720 -18.79 26.60 13.97
N ASN A 721 -18.02 26.88 15.03
CA ASN A 721 -18.18 26.37 16.40
C ASN A 721 -18.47 24.86 16.55
N THR A 722 -17.66 24.03 15.89
CA THR A 722 -17.48 22.64 16.31
C THR A 722 -16.04 22.48 16.73
N ASP A 723 -15.73 22.95 17.95
CA ASP A 723 -14.44 22.77 18.63
C ASP A 723 -13.81 21.43 18.23
N PRO A 724 -12.61 21.38 17.63
CA PRO A 724 -11.64 22.46 17.47
C PRO A 724 -11.67 23.18 16.10
N LYS A 725 -12.66 22.97 15.22
CA LYS A 725 -12.66 23.54 13.85
C LYS A 725 -12.73 25.08 13.87
N ASP A 726 -11.68 25.76 13.37
CA ASP A 726 -11.61 27.23 13.23
C ASP A 726 -11.22 27.66 11.80
N GLN A 727 -12.02 27.26 10.80
CA GLN A 727 -11.86 27.80 9.46
C GLN A 727 -12.33 29.26 9.45
N ARG A 728 -11.45 30.14 8.98
CA ARG A 728 -11.68 31.56 8.77
C ARG A 728 -11.45 31.90 7.30
N PRO A 729 -12.03 33.00 6.78
CA PRO A 729 -11.75 33.49 5.44
C PRO A 729 -10.25 33.75 5.26
N ARG A 730 -9.59 32.93 4.44
CA ARG A 730 -8.17 33.07 4.07
C ARG A 730 -7.93 32.65 2.63
N ALA A 731 -6.96 33.30 2.01
CA ALA A 731 -6.39 32.94 0.72
C ALA A 731 -4.89 32.64 0.88
N VAL A 732 -4.41 31.62 0.16
CA VAL A 732 -3.03 31.14 0.25
C VAL A 732 -2.48 30.96 -1.15
N ILE A 733 -1.23 31.37 -1.37
CA ILE A 733 -0.44 31.03 -2.56
C ILE A 733 0.88 30.39 -2.15
N HIS A 734 1.25 29.31 -2.84
CA HIS A 734 2.55 28.64 -2.70
C HIS A 734 3.47 29.00 -3.87
N ASP A 735 4.74 29.30 -3.58
CA ASP A 735 5.78 29.54 -4.59
C ASP A 735 7.16 29.00 -4.14
N GLY A 736 7.51 27.81 -4.60
CA GLY A 736 8.70 27.09 -4.14
C GLY A 736 8.65 26.89 -2.62
N ASP A 737 9.66 27.40 -1.91
CA ASP A 737 9.76 27.32 -0.45
C ASP A 737 8.79 28.24 0.30
N TYR A 738 8.15 29.17 -0.41
CA TYR A 738 7.37 30.22 0.20
C TYR A 738 5.88 29.92 0.21
N LYS A 739 5.23 30.39 1.26
CA LYS A 739 3.77 30.40 1.42
C LYS A 739 3.35 31.77 1.90
N LEU A 740 2.50 32.43 1.14
CA LEU A 740 1.85 33.68 1.56
C LEU A 740 0.42 33.38 1.99
N VAL A 741 0.01 33.91 3.14
CA VAL A 741 -1.33 33.76 3.71
C VAL A 741 -1.96 35.13 3.91
N VAL A 742 -3.08 35.38 3.23
CA VAL A 742 -3.93 36.56 3.43
C VAL A 742 -5.06 36.20 4.39
N GLN A 743 -5.15 36.91 5.50
CA GLN A 743 -6.16 36.72 6.54
C GLN A 743 -7.16 37.88 6.54
N PHE A 744 -8.22 37.77 5.73
CA PHE A 744 -9.23 38.82 5.54
C PHE A 744 -9.79 39.37 6.85
N GLU A 745 -10.00 38.52 7.86
CA GLU A 745 -10.59 38.95 9.14
C GLU A 745 -9.67 39.86 9.97
N THR A 746 -8.36 39.72 9.82
CA THR A 746 -7.36 40.51 10.57
C THR A 746 -6.64 41.55 9.72
N GLY A 747 -6.81 41.47 8.40
CA GLY A 747 -6.04 42.20 7.40
C GLY A 747 -4.55 41.80 7.29
N ALA A 748 -4.10 40.79 8.03
CA ALA A 748 -2.71 40.35 8.02
C ALA A 748 -2.36 39.63 6.70
N ILE A 749 -1.16 39.93 6.19
CA ILE A 749 -0.56 39.29 5.01
C ILE A 749 0.78 38.72 5.47
N GLU A 750 0.78 37.43 5.78
CA GLU A 750 1.91 36.72 6.38
C GLU A 750 2.68 35.97 5.31
N LEU A 751 4.01 35.87 5.47
CA LEU A 751 4.88 35.13 4.57
C LEU A 751 5.71 34.14 5.39
N TYR A 752 5.76 32.90 4.93
CA TYR A 752 6.51 31.82 5.57
C TYR A 752 7.47 31.16 4.58
N ASN A 753 8.68 30.83 5.03
CA ASN A 753 9.60 29.93 4.34
C ASN A 753 9.47 28.53 4.96
N LEU A 754 8.80 27.63 4.25
CA LEU A 754 8.44 26.29 4.73
C LEU A 754 9.62 25.31 4.73
N GLU A 755 10.71 25.62 4.03
CA GLU A 755 11.92 24.80 4.09
C GLU A 755 12.69 25.04 5.39
N ASP A 756 12.76 26.30 5.85
CA ASP A 756 13.32 26.65 7.15
C ASP A 756 12.40 26.22 8.31
N ARG A 757 11.11 26.59 8.25
CA ARG A 757 10.14 26.38 9.33
C ARG A 757 8.79 25.92 8.80
N ILE A 758 8.57 24.60 8.83
CA ILE A 758 7.33 23.97 8.39
C ILE A 758 6.15 24.24 9.35
N GLU A 759 6.45 24.68 10.58
CA GLU A 759 5.48 24.93 11.64
C GLU A 759 4.68 26.23 11.45
N GLU A 760 5.05 27.06 10.48
CA GLU A 760 4.41 28.36 10.22
C GLU A 760 4.38 29.26 11.48
N ASP A 761 5.47 29.23 12.25
CA ASP A 761 5.63 29.93 13.54
C ASP A 761 6.50 31.20 13.44
N ASN A 762 7.03 31.49 12.25
CA ASN A 762 7.92 32.61 11.97
C ASN A 762 7.46 33.37 10.72
N ASP A 763 6.63 34.40 10.91
CA ASP A 763 6.25 35.31 9.82
C ASP A 763 7.46 36.19 9.43
N ILE A 764 7.90 36.05 8.19
CA ILE A 764 9.02 36.78 7.58
C ILE A 764 8.54 37.89 6.63
N SER A 765 7.24 38.22 6.63
CA SER A 765 6.64 39.25 5.75
C SER A 765 7.29 40.63 5.87
N ALA A 766 7.77 41.00 7.06
CA ALA A 766 8.48 42.25 7.31
C ALA A 766 9.98 42.19 6.98
N ILE A 767 10.52 41.00 6.70
CA ILE A 767 11.94 40.78 6.39
C ILE A 767 12.12 40.61 4.87
N GLU A 768 11.25 39.85 4.21
CA GLU A 768 11.30 39.60 2.76
C GLU A 768 10.17 40.33 2.04
N VAL A 769 10.23 41.66 2.05
CA VAL A 769 9.17 42.54 1.54
C VAL A 769 8.94 42.33 0.04
N GLY A 770 10.00 42.24 -0.76
CA GLY A 770 9.89 41.91 -2.19
C GLY A 770 9.14 40.61 -2.46
N ARG A 771 9.45 39.55 -1.70
CA ARG A 771 8.81 38.24 -1.87
C ARG A 771 7.34 38.27 -1.45
N LYS A 772 7.03 38.95 -0.36
CA LYS A 772 5.65 39.16 0.09
C LYS A 772 4.85 39.88 -0.99
N TRP A 773 5.39 40.97 -1.54
CA TRP A 773 4.70 41.80 -2.53
C TRP A 773 4.45 41.07 -3.84
N GLU A 774 5.46 40.35 -4.35
CA GLU A 774 5.35 39.51 -5.54
C GLU A 774 4.19 38.51 -5.42
N LEU A 775 4.15 37.77 -4.31
CA LEU A 775 3.12 36.75 -4.10
C LEU A 775 1.75 37.34 -3.80
N TRP A 776 1.69 38.50 -3.14
CA TRP A 776 0.44 39.20 -2.89
C TRP A 776 -0.21 39.69 -4.19
N LEU A 777 0.58 40.30 -5.08
CA LEU A 777 0.15 40.69 -6.43
C LEU A 777 -0.35 39.49 -7.24
N ARG A 778 0.44 38.41 -7.31
CA ARG A 778 0.08 37.19 -8.05
C ARG A 778 -1.21 36.57 -7.52
N LEU A 779 -1.36 36.48 -6.20
CA LEU A 779 -2.57 35.97 -5.58
C LEU A 779 -3.80 36.83 -5.91
N ARG A 780 -3.69 38.16 -5.78
CA ARG A 780 -4.77 39.09 -6.10
C ARG A 780 -5.18 38.98 -7.56
N ASP A 781 -4.23 39.07 -8.48
CA ASP A 781 -4.50 39.04 -9.91
C ASP A 781 -5.13 37.71 -10.33
N TYR A 782 -4.66 36.60 -9.76
CA TYR A 782 -5.26 35.29 -9.96
C TYR A 782 -6.70 35.23 -9.45
N MET A 783 -6.98 35.77 -8.26
CA MET A 783 -8.33 35.81 -7.70
C MET A 783 -9.27 36.69 -8.53
N LYS A 784 -8.81 37.86 -9.02
CA LYS A 784 -9.58 38.73 -9.93
C LYS A 784 -9.88 38.05 -11.25
N ALA A 785 -8.87 37.44 -11.89
CA ALA A 785 -9.02 36.75 -13.17
C ALA A 785 -10.04 35.61 -13.11
N ASN A 786 -10.22 35.01 -11.93
CA ASN A 786 -11.13 33.91 -11.68
C ASN A 786 -12.45 34.31 -11.01
N ASN A 787 -12.76 35.62 -10.90
CA ASN A 787 -13.98 36.13 -10.27
C ASN A 787 -14.22 35.53 -8.87
N ALA A 788 -13.18 35.50 -8.03
CA ALA A 788 -13.26 34.96 -6.68
C ALA A 788 -14.38 35.62 -5.85
N LEU A 789 -15.01 34.84 -4.97
CA LEU A 789 -16.00 35.34 -4.02
C LEU A 789 -15.32 35.79 -2.74
N TYR A 790 -15.61 36.98 -2.22
CA TYR A 790 -14.95 37.53 -1.02
C TYR A 790 -15.87 37.58 0.20
N ALA A 791 -15.28 37.45 1.39
CA ALA A 791 -15.97 37.75 2.64
C ALA A 791 -15.80 39.24 2.95
N PHE A 792 -16.86 39.91 3.42
CA PHE A 792 -16.90 41.36 3.63
C PHE A 792 -17.14 41.72 5.09
N PRO A 793 -16.68 42.88 5.58
CA PRO A 793 -17.00 43.37 6.92
C PRO A 793 -18.51 43.28 7.28
N ASP A 794 -18.79 42.77 8.47
CA ASP A 794 -20.13 42.78 9.05
C ASP A 794 -20.32 44.03 9.90
N ALA A 795 -21.20 44.92 9.48
CA ALA A 795 -21.44 46.18 10.20
C ALA A 795 -21.89 46.00 11.65
N ASN A 796 -22.43 44.84 12.04
CA ASN A 796 -22.82 44.58 13.44
C ASN A 796 -21.65 44.19 14.34
N ASN A 797 -20.54 43.71 13.76
CA ASN A 797 -19.45 43.09 14.50
C ASN A 797 -18.09 43.76 14.22
N TRP A 798 -17.94 44.45 13.08
CA TRP A 798 -16.68 45.07 12.69
C TRP A 798 -16.27 46.21 13.65
N PRO A 799 -15.00 46.27 14.10
CA PRO A 799 -14.54 47.35 14.95
C PRO A 799 -14.55 48.69 14.21
N GLY A 800 -15.29 49.67 14.73
CA GLY A 800 -15.31 51.02 14.15
C GLY A 800 -16.52 51.32 13.25
N SER A 801 -17.33 50.32 12.91
CA SER A 801 -18.55 50.53 12.14
C SER A 801 -19.59 51.37 12.93
N ASP A 802 -20.47 52.04 12.21
CA ASP A 802 -21.62 52.76 12.77
C ASP A 802 -22.89 51.88 12.92
N GLY A 803 -22.77 50.59 12.57
CA GLY A 803 -23.85 49.62 12.57
C GLY A 803 -24.68 49.59 11.29
N VAL A 804 -24.30 50.35 10.25
CA VAL A 804 -24.97 50.36 8.94
C VAL A 804 -24.21 49.45 7.99
N GLN A 805 -24.91 48.46 7.41
CA GLN A 805 -24.35 47.68 6.31
C GLN A 805 -24.49 48.50 5.03
N ASP A 806 -23.42 49.18 4.64
CA ASP A 806 -23.32 49.90 3.37
C ASP A 806 -22.12 49.40 2.55
N ALA A 807 -21.51 50.27 1.74
CA ALA A 807 -20.43 49.92 0.83
C ALA A 807 -19.02 50.10 1.42
N ASP A 808 -18.90 50.82 2.54
CA ASP A 808 -17.65 51.17 3.25
C ASP A 808 -17.96 51.01 4.75
N VAL A 809 -17.98 49.75 5.19
CA VAL A 809 -18.54 49.38 6.51
C VAL A 809 -17.64 49.86 7.64
N ASP A 810 -16.34 49.91 7.41
CA ASP A 810 -15.35 50.31 8.40
C ASP A 810 -15.03 51.81 8.38
N ASN A 811 -15.62 52.55 7.43
CA ASN A 811 -15.55 54.00 7.28
C ASN A 811 -14.10 54.50 7.11
N ASP A 812 -13.29 53.73 6.36
CA ASP A 812 -11.89 54.05 6.11
C ASP A 812 -11.68 54.88 4.82
N GLY A 813 -12.77 55.10 4.07
CA GLY A 813 -12.80 55.90 2.85
C GLY A 813 -12.65 55.08 1.57
N LEU A 814 -12.64 53.75 1.65
CA LEU A 814 -12.63 52.83 0.52
C LEU A 814 -13.87 51.93 0.56
N PRO A 815 -14.42 51.51 -0.59
CA PRO A 815 -15.47 50.51 -0.58
C PRO A 815 -14.93 49.10 -0.35
N ASP A 816 -15.57 48.34 0.53
CA ASP A 816 -15.20 46.96 0.89
C ASP A 816 -15.03 46.05 -0.35
N GLU A 817 -15.87 46.21 -1.38
CA GLU A 817 -15.75 45.45 -2.64
C GLU A 817 -14.44 45.74 -3.40
N TRP A 818 -14.02 47.00 -3.38
CA TRP A 818 -12.78 47.43 -4.01
C TRP A 818 -11.58 46.93 -3.20
N GLU A 819 -11.58 47.11 -1.89
CA GLU A 819 -10.49 46.63 -1.02
C GLU A 819 -10.33 45.11 -1.12
N ALA A 820 -11.42 44.35 -1.04
CA ALA A 820 -11.37 42.90 -1.10
C ALA A 820 -10.78 42.38 -2.41
N SER A 821 -10.96 43.09 -3.53
CA SER A 821 -10.50 42.65 -4.84
C SER A 821 -9.17 43.27 -5.28
N GLU A 822 -8.86 44.49 -4.86
CA GLU A 822 -7.66 45.23 -5.26
C GLU A 822 -6.53 45.17 -4.22
N LEU A 823 -6.87 44.99 -2.95
CA LEU A 823 -5.91 44.91 -1.83
C LEU A 823 -5.95 43.54 -1.13
N LEU A 824 -7.03 42.77 -1.24
CA LEU A 824 -7.27 41.54 -0.46
C LEU A 824 -7.25 41.75 1.08
N THR A 825 -7.37 42.99 1.56
CA THR A 825 -7.30 43.34 2.98
C THR A 825 -8.11 44.58 3.27
N PHE A 826 -8.72 44.64 4.46
CA PHE A 826 -9.50 45.77 4.99
C PHE A 826 -8.71 46.55 6.06
N ALA A 827 -7.38 46.53 5.96
CA ALA A 827 -6.49 47.16 6.95
C ALA A 827 -5.81 48.42 6.43
N LEU A 828 -6.07 48.81 5.17
CA LEU A 828 -5.42 49.91 4.49
C LEU A 828 -6.45 50.97 4.14
N ASP A 829 -6.39 52.12 4.79
CA ASP A 829 -7.37 53.20 4.59
C ASP A 829 -7.18 53.98 3.28
N GLY A 830 -8.18 54.79 2.93
CA GLY A 830 -8.17 55.60 1.71
C GLY A 830 -7.09 56.70 1.67
N THR A 831 -6.41 56.97 2.79
CA THR A 831 -5.32 57.95 2.89
C THR A 831 -3.93 57.33 2.75
N ALA A 832 -3.82 56.01 2.84
CA ALA A 832 -2.59 55.29 2.58
C ALA A 832 -2.18 55.43 1.10
N ASP A 833 -0.88 55.50 0.85
CA ASP A 833 -0.26 55.42 -0.47
C ASP A 833 0.53 54.10 -0.45
N THR A 834 -0.14 53.03 -0.88
CA THR A 834 0.30 51.65 -0.60
C THR A 834 1.56 51.31 -1.40
N ASP A 835 1.59 51.71 -2.67
CA ASP A 835 2.71 51.44 -3.58
C ASP A 835 3.74 52.58 -3.66
N GLN A 836 3.51 53.67 -2.91
CA GLN A 836 4.39 54.83 -2.75
C GLN A 836 4.64 55.60 -4.05
N ASP A 837 3.65 55.61 -4.95
CA ASP A 837 3.74 56.31 -6.23
C ASP A 837 3.28 57.78 -6.15
N GLY A 838 2.74 58.19 -4.99
CA GLY A 838 2.29 59.53 -4.68
C GLY A 838 0.78 59.75 -4.81
N PHE A 839 0.00 58.71 -5.14
CA PHE A 839 -1.46 58.71 -5.08
C PHE A 839 -1.93 57.92 -3.85
N THR A 840 -2.95 58.44 -3.14
CA THR A 840 -3.56 57.64 -2.07
C THR A 840 -4.49 56.57 -2.65
N ASN A 841 -4.73 55.47 -1.93
CA ASN A 841 -5.64 54.40 -2.33
C ASN A 841 -7.01 54.94 -2.80
N ALA A 842 -7.55 55.98 -2.16
CA ALA A 842 -8.81 56.61 -2.58
C ALA A 842 -8.67 57.40 -3.90
N GLU A 843 -7.54 58.04 -4.15
CA GLU A 843 -7.24 58.67 -5.44
C GLU A 843 -7.08 57.61 -6.53
N GLU A 844 -6.45 56.49 -6.22
CA GLU A 844 -6.27 55.37 -7.14
C GLU A 844 -7.58 54.70 -7.51
N GLN A 845 -8.39 54.41 -6.50
CA GLN A 845 -9.76 53.93 -6.66
C GLN A 845 -10.60 54.86 -7.56
N ALA A 846 -10.49 56.17 -7.36
CA ALA A 846 -11.19 57.16 -8.17
C ALA A 846 -10.64 57.27 -9.61
N ASN A 847 -9.35 57.04 -9.81
CA ASN A 847 -8.68 57.09 -11.10
C ASN A 847 -8.76 55.77 -11.88
N GLY A 848 -9.09 54.67 -11.20
CA GLY A 848 -9.07 53.31 -11.76
C GLY A 848 -7.66 52.78 -11.98
N THR A 849 -6.73 53.16 -11.12
CA THR A 849 -5.33 52.72 -11.10
C THR A 849 -5.14 51.56 -10.12
N ASP A 850 -4.00 50.87 -10.20
CA ASP A 850 -3.74 49.66 -9.41
C ASP A 850 -2.97 49.98 -8.12
N PRO A 851 -3.57 49.79 -6.94
CA PRO A 851 -3.01 50.26 -5.67
C PRO A 851 -1.84 49.47 -5.12
N LEU A 852 -1.43 48.40 -5.80
CA LEU A 852 -0.22 47.65 -5.46
C LEU A 852 0.87 47.82 -6.53
N MET A 853 0.62 48.62 -7.57
CA MET A 853 1.43 48.73 -8.77
C MET A 853 1.61 50.20 -9.20
N PRO A 854 2.81 50.79 -9.00
CA PRO A 854 3.03 52.20 -9.29
C PRO A 854 2.77 52.53 -10.76
N GLU A 855 1.88 53.50 -11.00
CA GLU A 855 1.39 53.91 -12.32
C GLU A 855 2.50 54.50 -13.20
N SER A 856 3.51 55.09 -12.54
CA SER A 856 4.67 55.63 -13.22
C SER A 856 5.93 55.46 -12.39
N ILE A 857 6.99 55.05 -13.07
CA ILE A 857 8.35 55.12 -12.53
C ILE A 857 8.68 56.61 -12.33
N THR A 858 8.48 57.11 -11.11
CA THR A 858 8.87 58.48 -10.76
C THR A 858 10.38 58.51 -10.60
N ILE A 859 11.07 59.07 -11.59
CA ILE A 859 12.52 59.27 -11.51
C ILE A 859 12.78 60.51 -10.64
N ASP A 860 13.14 60.31 -9.38
CA ASP A 860 13.57 61.42 -8.53
C ASP A 860 14.90 61.97 -9.10
N ARG A 861 14.87 63.26 -9.45
CA ARG A 861 15.96 63.94 -10.13
C ARG A 861 16.75 64.75 -9.13
N ASP A 862 17.52 64.07 -8.28
CA ASP A 862 18.62 64.71 -7.58
C ASP A 862 19.80 64.87 -8.56
N LEU A 863 19.63 65.81 -9.51
CA LEU A 863 20.60 66.16 -10.55
C LEU A 863 21.78 66.94 -9.95
N HIS A 864 22.54 66.29 -9.08
CA HIS A 864 23.77 66.84 -8.54
C HIS A 864 24.98 66.06 -9.09
N PRO A 865 25.60 66.50 -10.21
CA PRO A 865 26.86 65.95 -10.67
C PRO A 865 27.96 66.45 -9.73
N THR A 866 28.08 65.86 -8.55
CA THR A 866 29.08 66.30 -7.57
C THR A 866 30.44 65.65 -7.79
N ASN A 867 30.57 64.60 -8.63
CA ASN A 867 31.85 63.90 -8.85
C ASN A 867 32.02 63.19 -10.23
N GLY A 868 31.32 63.63 -11.28
CA GLY A 868 31.42 62.99 -12.61
C GLY A 868 30.55 61.74 -12.79
N THR A 869 29.59 61.53 -11.91
CA THR A 869 28.51 60.53 -12.00
C THR A 869 27.14 61.21 -11.99
N LEU A 870 26.18 60.61 -12.69
CA LEU A 870 24.76 60.93 -12.69
C LEU A 870 24.04 59.84 -11.90
N ARG A 871 23.41 60.22 -10.78
CA ARG A 871 22.53 59.33 -10.03
C ARG A 871 21.14 59.38 -10.66
N LEU A 872 20.58 58.23 -11.00
CA LEU A 872 19.17 58.07 -11.31
C LEU A 872 18.58 57.21 -10.20
N SER A 873 17.52 57.69 -9.56
CA SER A 873 16.70 56.91 -8.64
C SER A 873 15.26 56.90 -9.12
N TRP A 874 14.55 55.80 -8.89
CA TRP A 874 13.13 55.72 -9.17
C TRP A 874 12.41 54.73 -8.28
N PHE A 875 11.09 54.94 -8.14
CA PHE A 875 10.23 54.01 -7.41
C PHE A 875 9.75 52.85 -8.30
N GLY A 876 9.66 51.66 -7.72
CA GLY A 876 9.02 50.50 -8.32
C GLY A 876 8.77 49.41 -7.29
N VAL A 877 7.94 48.44 -7.65
CA VAL A 877 7.58 47.33 -6.74
C VAL A 877 8.85 46.62 -6.25
N PRO A 878 8.99 46.34 -4.95
CA PRO A 878 10.17 45.67 -4.39
C PRO A 878 10.54 44.37 -5.13
N GLY A 879 11.83 44.21 -5.48
CA GLY A 879 12.33 43.04 -6.20
C GLY A 879 12.18 43.07 -7.72
N GLU A 880 11.46 44.05 -8.29
CA GLU A 880 11.40 44.25 -9.73
C GLU A 880 12.77 44.53 -10.34
N SER A 881 12.91 44.16 -11.61
CA SER A 881 14.12 44.42 -12.36
C SER A 881 13.86 45.38 -13.53
N PHE A 882 14.84 46.24 -13.77
CA PHE A 882 14.79 47.28 -14.77
C PHE A 882 16.04 47.24 -15.63
N ILE A 883 15.89 47.42 -16.94
CA ILE A 883 16.98 47.57 -17.87
C ILE A 883 17.20 49.05 -18.11
N VAL A 884 18.40 49.52 -17.77
CA VAL A 884 18.85 50.86 -18.12
C VAL A 884 19.57 50.78 -19.46
N GLU A 885 19.04 51.47 -20.47
CA GLU A 885 19.63 51.52 -21.81
C GLU A 885 20.20 52.90 -22.10
N LYS A 886 21.30 52.92 -22.87
CA LYS A 886 22.01 54.14 -23.28
C LYS A 886 22.02 54.30 -24.80
N THR A 887 21.90 55.54 -25.27
CA THR A 887 22.19 55.92 -26.66
C THR A 887 22.88 57.28 -26.75
N THR A 888 23.69 57.50 -27.78
CA THR A 888 24.29 58.82 -28.09
C THR A 888 23.50 59.58 -29.15
N ASN A 889 22.50 58.95 -29.76
CA ASN A 889 21.67 59.54 -30.80
C ASN A 889 20.22 59.02 -30.72
N LEU A 890 19.34 59.85 -30.16
CA LEU A 890 17.89 59.59 -30.06
C LEU A 890 17.22 59.26 -31.40
N ILE A 891 17.78 59.70 -32.54
CA ILE A 891 17.18 59.55 -33.87
C ILE A 891 17.55 58.19 -34.50
N SER A 892 18.75 57.65 -34.25
CA SER A 892 19.22 56.41 -34.91
C SER A 892 18.68 55.12 -34.30
N GLY A 893 17.97 55.17 -33.16
CA GLY A 893 17.24 54.04 -32.58
C GLY A 893 18.06 52.89 -31.98
N ALA A 894 19.38 52.88 -32.11
CA ALA A 894 20.25 51.89 -31.46
C ALA A 894 20.45 52.24 -29.98
N TRP A 895 19.70 51.54 -29.12
CA TRP A 895 19.87 51.54 -27.68
C TRP A 895 20.70 50.32 -27.29
N VAL A 896 21.66 50.51 -26.39
CA VAL A 896 22.48 49.42 -25.85
C VAL A 896 22.10 49.24 -24.38
N ALA A 897 21.78 48.01 -23.99
CA ALA A 897 21.57 47.65 -22.59
C ALA A 897 22.87 47.90 -21.82
N ASP A 898 22.79 48.74 -20.79
CA ASP A 898 23.94 49.13 -19.98
C ASP A 898 23.98 48.24 -18.73
N GLN A 899 22.90 48.26 -17.94
CA GLN A 899 22.82 47.56 -16.65
C GLN A 899 21.40 47.10 -16.32
N ILE A 900 21.31 46.06 -15.47
CA ILE A 900 20.08 45.64 -14.81
C ILE A 900 20.12 46.16 -13.37
N VAL A 901 19.04 46.83 -12.96
CA VAL A 901 18.88 47.43 -11.63
C VAL A 901 17.65 46.83 -11.00
N TYR A 902 17.70 46.58 -9.70
CA TYR A 902 16.58 46.05 -8.94
C TYR A 902 16.07 47.10 -7.96
N THR A 903 14.76 47.16 -7.75
CA THR A 903 14.16 47.89 -6.64
C THR A 903 14.44 47.14 -5.34
N ASP A 904 14.84 47.89 -4.32
CA ASP A 904 15.00 47.37 -2.97
C ASP A 904 13.66 47.28 -2.22
N ASP A 905 13.71 46.80 -0.98
CA ASP A 905 12.54 46.64 -0.11
C ASP A 905 11.90 47.99 0.30
N GLY A 906 12.57 49.11 0.03
CA GLY A 906 12.08 50.48 0.22
C GLY A 906 11.46 51.07 -1.03
N PHE A 907 11.15 50.25 -2.05
CA PHE A 907 10.63 50.66 -3.35
C PHE A 907 11.64 51.46 -4.19
N ASP A 908 12.87 51.67 -3.69
CA ASP A 908 13.88 52.48 -4.34
C ASP A 908 14.75 51.61 -5.27
N ALA A 909 14.85 52.01 -6.53
CA ALA A 909 15.91 51.56 -7.42
C ALA A 909 16.87 52.71 -7.69
N GLU A 910 18.16 52.44 -7.62
CA GLU A 910 19.19 53.44 -7.87
C GLU A 910 20.30 52.90 -8.79
N ILE A 911 20.75 53.76 -9.71
CA ILE A 911 21.96 53.54 -10.49
C ILE A 911 22.82 54.80 -10.56
N ASN A 912 24.13 54.59 -10.43
CA ASN A 912 25.13 55.62 -10.65
C ASN A 912 25.78 55.44 -12.02
N LEU A 913 25.48 56.35 -12.95
CA LEU A 913 25.97 56.33 -14.32
C LEU A 913 27.18 57.26 -14.49
N PRO A 914 28.26 56.84 -15.16
CA PRO A 914 29.39 57.71 -15.42
C PRO A 914 29.02 58.82 -16.42
N THR A 915 29.31 60.08 -16.08
CA THR A 915 29.14 61.20 -17.01
C THR A 915 30.39 61.35 -17.88
N SER A 916 30.28 61.02 -19.17
CA SER A 916 31.32 61.31 -20.18
C SER A 916 31.16 62.72 -20.76
N THR A 917 32.17 63.22 -21.49
CA THR A 917 32.09 64.51 -22.20
C THR A 917 31.06 64.54 -23.34
N ASP A 918 30.61 63.38 -23.80
CA ASP A 918 29.63 63.26 -24.89
C ASP A 918 28.19 63.25 -24.37
N LYS A 919 27.27 63.85 -25.15
CA LYS A 919 25.83 63.79 -24.86
C LYS A 919 25.34 62.35 -24.96
N ALA A 920 24.74 61.86 -23.89
CA ALA A 920 24.07 60.56 -23.83
C ALA A 920 22.63 60.73 -23.37
N PHE A 921 21.77 59.82 -23.84
CA PHE A 921 20.39 59.67 -23.42
C PHE A 921 20.23 58.31 -22.77
N PHE A 922 19.49 58.29 -21.67
CA PHE A 922 19.19 57.09 -20.91
C PHE A 922 17.68 56.87 -20.90
N ARG A 923 17.24 55.62 -20.93
CA ARG A 923 15.88 55.23 -20.61
C ARG A 923 15.91 54.03 -19.69
N VAL A 924 14.98 53.99 -18.77
CA VAL A 924 14.72 52.86 -17.89
C VAL A 924 13.53 52.11 -18.47
N LYS A 925 13.65 50.79 -18.60
CA LYS A 925 12.56 49.91 -18.97
C LYS A 925 12.34 48.91 -17.86
N ARG A 926 11.12 48.80 -17.37
CA ARG A 926 10.72 47.66 -16.56
C ARG A 926 10.95 46.38 -17.37
N ARG A 927 11.66 45.42 -16.78
CA ARG A 927 11.84 44.10 -17.37
C ARG A 927 10.65 43.27 -16.92
N VAL A 928 9.63 43.21 -17.77
CA VAL A 928 8.56 42.22 -17.63
C VAL A 928 9.22 40.87 -17.90
N LEU A 929 9.34 40.03 -16.87
CA LEU A 929 9.77 38.65 -17.02
C LEU A 929 8.54 37.88 -17.53
N ASP A 930 8.44 37.83 -18.86
CA ASP A 930 7.41 37.18 -19.70
C ASP A 930 5.94 37.36 -19.27
#